data_AF-A0ABD2GDS0-F1
#
_entry.id   AF-A0ABD2GDS0-F1
#
_cell.length_a   1.000
_cell.length_b   1.000
_cell.length_c   1.000
_cell.angle_alpha   90.00
_cell.angle_beta   90.00
_cell.angle_gamma   90.00
#
_symmetry.space_group_name_H-M   'P 1'
#
loop_
_entity.id
_entity.type
_entity.pdbx_description
1 polymer ?
#
loop_
_entity_poly.entity_id
_entity_poly.type
_entity_poly.pdbx_seq_one_letter_code
_entity_poly.pdbx_strand_id
1 'polypeptide(L)'
;MATGSGWQQYYCPAGQGKFSSSTGTSMSFQTGIAMEYTQDLHLKMSKKIAQLTKVIYALNTKNDEHEAAISTLKEAHEEEVQQILSETREKILQYKSKISDEMDLKRRIQSLEESMELHERMKRQALAEFESYRQRVEDMQICTEAQHTQRVVSMSREVEEMRRSFEEKLRTFGSAQTQFEQEKKAALEELKGQHRQEVQELLRSHQSQNADYSKDQEKLVQLHKAEVDSLTERVEELKQDKKRLVEEYEAKLSKSQAFYERELEAMKRTQQLTADNLLAWKRTESELRREFQTQEAALQKTLGKLRLELARVTDEARENREKSHKLQSSLHNAESNVKDLTKQLDEVTQNSEIVEIRQKEAECELEAARDRVQQQATEILLKASQISSLQATQMTQEAAIRDLDNERSRLKDKVLRMDEERETLQSQSQALDDRQRQQLLSLEKTLREEKSSHEKDMKDIQARSEEETNLMKDSQARALEEVAKKHRVTLENALNNAEKEKNRMLAELDQQFEKERLCLEEQKTTLRQQLDELREELTSKLNAANDEVVRLQQEVQQGEQDMGSAEGTICTLKEAQDKLLEELDATRARLRETSNLLTALQGELEIQKRHHEAKIITTKEEEKLKMDKMALELELKWTETLRQECKKLREELREDHEEDKALALSQLAQSKEQELSSARESWQRKVEDLLEQISLLKQSLEMQLSQSQSSLQQLQQQFSQEREHLRLQLDELQTEHQRRQQRLQELHLSSMQDMEHARKRDLKDLEERLRHHHHAELQTLRDAHRQSIETLKQQSEQELQTLRFELEDEGKAMLASLRSELNHIHASAIEHLRQTHQQEAAVAKLSLEKTLENNRTQERELLGRITELQEEVSRRKSHVAQLDHQIHTLNENISTLTKELELKGKEVLKIRSEANQQIRAHEQELTKRHERELAEMSAVHSRETQNMLSDFNKAQEVLKDKISALQILLEGTEDKFRNRESRHEDLQVIAELKDMVSERESLVKKLVKSEHWIKPGSKDDKKYYQLELVNRETNFNKVFNASPNVGVINPLIKQKKKNEKAAGSRFSSSPSVRALEAAGSGSGPQPPHPPPPPPAQPGRLEPLPNSPLHHLELNSNKPLPPPTPPTEPKKFMSPPETKDSAIESPDAQRQEWFAQYFSF
;
A
#
# COMPACT_ATOMS: atom_id res chain seq x y z
N MET A 1 -59.68 -19.95 111.30
CA MET A 1 -59.00 -21.14 111.87
C MET A 1 -58.11 -20.59 112.98
N ALA A 2 -58.41 -20.77 114.27
CA ALA A 2 -58.38 -22.01 115.07
C ALA A 2 -56.92 -22.47 115.29
N THR A 3 -56.39 -22.70 116.52
CA THR A 3 -56.92 -22.70 117.93
C THR A 3 -55.92 -21.96 118.86
N GLY A 4 -56.20 -21.45 120.07
CA GLY A 4 -57.05 -21.90 121.19
C GLY A 4 -56.20 -22.74 122.17
N SER A 5 -56.12 -22.54 123.51
CA SER A 5 -56.88 -21.72 124.49
C SER A 5 -55.97 -21.40 125.73
N GLY A 6 -56.34 -20.81 126.89
CA GLY A 6 -57.65 -20.45 127.47
C GLY A 6 -57.55 -19.68 128.83
N TRP A 7 -58.68 -19.50 129.54
CA TRP A 7 -58.83 -18.75 130.82
C TRP A 7 -59.44 -19.64 131.93
N GLN A 8 -59.24 -19.33 133.24
CA GLN A 8 -60.31 -19.05 134.24
C GLN A 8 -59.87 -19.08 135.75
N GLN A 9 -60.09 -17.95 136.44
CA GLN A 9 -61.10 -17.72 137.51
C GLN A 9 -61.15 -18.55 138.83
N TYR A 10 -60.98 -17.84 139.98
CA TYR A 10 -61.57 -18.03 141.34
C TYR A 10 -61.45 -19.35 142.13
N TYR A 11 -60.94 -19.28 143.38
CA TYR A 11 -61.72 -19.56 144.61
C TYR A 11 -60.99 -19.09 145.91
N CYS A 12 -61.71 -19.05 147.04
CA CYS A 12 -61.20 -18.81 148.41
C CYS A 12 -62.07 -19.62 149.41
N PRO A 13 -61.54 -20.20 150.51
CA PRO A 13 -61.88 -19.65 151.84
C PRO A 13 -60.88 -19.92 152.99
N ALA A 14 -61.04 -19.14 154.09
CA ALA A 14 -60.83 -19.43 155.54
C ALA A 14 -59.60 -20.22 156.08
N GLY A 15 -59.07 -19.99 157.29
CA GLY A 15 -59.37 -18.99 158.34
C GLY A 15 -59.46 -19.59 159.76
N GLN A 16 -59.05 -18.86 160.82
CA GLN A 16 -59.50 -19.02 162.22
C GLN A 16 -58.86 -17.99 163.20
N GLY A 17 -59.38 -17.89 164.43
CA GLY A 17 -58.77 -17.13 165.56
C GLY A 17 -59.73 -16.91 166.75
N LYS A 18 -59.24 -16.19 167.80
CA LYS A 18 -59.92 -15.54 168.98
C LYS A 18 -59.66 -16.10 170.39
N PHE A 19 -59.86 -15.20 171.38
CA PHE A 19 -60.16 -15.35 172.83
C PHE A 19 -59.01 -15.68 173.82
N SER A 20 -59.02 -15.25 175.12
CA SER A 20 -59.64 -14.06 175.79
C SER A 20 -59.23 -13.87 177.29
N SER A 21 -59.42 -12.65 177.80
CA SER A 21 -59.96 -12.28 179.15
C SER A 21 -59.32 -12.72 180.51
N SER A 22 -58.71 -11.73 181.21
CA SER A 22 -58.93 -11.28 182.62
C SER A 22 -59.46 -12.20 183.76
N THR A 23 -58.90 -12.07 184.98
CA THR A 23 -59.55 -11.75 186.31
C THR A 23 -58.50 -11.78 187.47
N GLY A 24 -58.78 -11.21 188.67
CA GLY A 24 -57.91 -11.27 189.88
C GLY A 24 -58.66 -11.22 191.23
N THR A 25 -57.97 -11.40 192.38
CA THR A 25 -58.45 -11.42 193.82
C THR A 25 -57.19 -11.49 194.73
N SER A 26 -56.87 -10.63 195.73
CA SER A 26 -57.45 -10.23 197.04
C SER A 26 -57.21 -11.19 198.25
N MET A 27 -56.57 -10.71 199.36
CA MET A 27 -56.94 -10.91 200.80
C MET A 27 -55.89 -10.39 201.83
N SER A 28 -56.15 -10.52 203.16
CA SER A 28 -55.69 -9.61 204.24
C SER A 28 -55.14 -10.25 205.57
N PHE A 29 -55.04 -9.43 206.65
CA PHE A 29 -54.66 -9.66 208.08
C PHE A 29 -53.18 -9.31 208.46
N GLN A 30 -52.82 -8.44 209.44
CA GLN A 30 -53.13 -8.27 210.91
C GLN A 30 -52.30 -9.26 211.79
N THR A 31 -51.70 -8.92 212.95
CA THR A 31 -51.93 -7.85 213.96
C THR A 31 -50.61 -7.29 214.58
N GLY A 32 -50.63 -6.59 215.73
CA GLY A 32 -49.47 -5.92 216.36
C GLY A 32 -49.21 -6.25 217.85
N ILE A 33 -48.24 -5.56 218.48
CA ILE A 33 -47.82 -5.64 219.90
C ILE A 33 -47.55 -4.23 220.45
N ALA A 34 -47.76 -3.99 221.75
CA ALA A 34 -47.41 -2.75 222.44
C ALA A 34 -46.67 -3.01 223.76
N MET A 35 -45.69 -2.15 224.07
CA MET A 35 -45.10 -1.96 225.42
C MET A 35 -44.59 -0.53 225.55
N GLU A 36 -44.63 0.02 226.76
CA GLU A 36 -44.38 1.44 227.03
C GLU A 36 -42.89 1.77 227.08
N TYR A 37 -42.44 2.81 226.36
CA TYR A 37 -41.25 3.58 226.72
C TYR A 37 -41.40 5.06 226.30
N THR A 38 -41.06 5.93 227.25
CA THR A 38 -41.29 7.39 227.33
C THR A 38 -41.43 8.21 226.02
N GLN A 39 -42.41 9.14 226.04
CA GLN A 39 -42.85 9.97 224.92
C GLN A 39 -41.74 10.80 224.21
N ASP A 40 -40.67 11.16 224.92
CA ASP A 40 -39.51 11.87 224.36
C ASP A 40 -38.65 10.98 223.44
N LEU A 41 -38.56 9.66 223.70
CA LEU A 41 -37.88 8.72 222.81
C LEU A 41 -38.63 8.59 221.48
N HIS A 42 -39.96 8.50 221.53
CA HIS A 42 -40.80 8.39 220.33
C HIS A 42 -40.68 9.64 219.44
N LEU A 43 -40.59 10.84 220.02
CA LEU A 43 -40.41 12.08 219.25
C LEU A 43 -39.02 12.15 218.59
N LYS A 44 -37.97 11.70 219.28
CA LYS A 44 -36.60 11.63 218.75
C LYS A 44 -36.47 10.58 217.65
N MET A 45 -37.07 9.41 217.81
CA MET A 45 -37.18 8.41 216.74
C MET A 45 -37.97 8.96 215.55
N SER A 46 -39.14 9.56 215.77
CA SER A 46 -39.98 10.11 214.70
C SER A 46 -39.25 11.19 213.88
N LYS A 47 -38.51 12.10 214.54
CA LYS A 47 -37.66 13.07 213.84
C LYS A 47 -36.54 12.39 213.04
N LYS A 48 -35.87 11.39 213.60
CA LYS A 48 -34.75 10.69 212.93
C LYS A 48 -35.24 9.82 211.77
N ILE A 49 -36.41 9.20 211.90
CA ILE A 49 -37.13 8.51 210.82
C ILE A 49 -37.49 9.51 209.73
N ALA A 50 -38.17 10.62 210.04
CA ALA A 50 -38.54 11.63 209.03
C ALA A 50 -37.31 12.24 208.32
N GLN A 51 -36.19 12.42 209.03
CA GLN A 51 -34.93 12.91 208.48
C GLN A 51 -34.27 11.86 207.57
N LEU A 52 -34.29 10.57 207.95
CA LEU A 52 -33.89 9.46 207.09
C LEU A 52 -34.81 9.33 205.87
N THR A 53 -36.13 9.37 206.03
CA THR A 53 -37.11 9.32 204.93
C THR A 53 -36.90 10.48 203.95
N LYS A 54 -36.59 11.70 204.43
CA LYS A 54 -36.27 12.83 203.55
C LYS A 54 -34.95 12.62 202.79
N VAL A 55 -33.94 12.04 203.42
CA VAL A 55 -32.67 11.69 202.75
C VAL A 55 -32.85 10.54 201.75
N ILE A 56 -33.63 9.52 202.10
CA ILE A 56 -33.99 8.40 201.21
C ILE A 56 -34.81 8.92 200.03
N TYR A 57 -35.81 9.78 200.24
CA TYR A 57 -36.58 10.38 199.15
C TYR A 57 -35.70 11.23 198.22
N ALA A 58 -34.78 12.03 198.77
CA ALA A 58 -33.85 12.82 197.97
C ALA A 58 -32.80 11.96 197.22
N LEU A 59 -32.34 10.86 197.83
CA LEU A 59 -31.45 9.90 197.17
C LEU A 59 -32.18 9.12 196.08
N ASN A 60 -33.40 8.65 196.33
CA ASN A 60 -34.23 7.97 195.36
C ASN A 60 -34.59 8.92 194.21
N THR A 61 -35.11 10.13 194.48
CA THR A 61 -35.39 11.11 193.41
C THR A 61 -34.15 11.37 192.56
N LYS A 62 -32.96 11.49 193.16
CA LYS A 62 -31.71 11.66 192.42
C LYS A 62 -31.24 10.40 191.69
N ASN A 63 -31.56 9.21 192.20
CA ASN A 63 -31.34 7.95 191.51
C ASN A 63 -32.29 7.80 190.32
N ASP A 64 -33.56 8.16 190.48
CA ASP A 64 -34.58 8.19 189.43
C ASP A 64 -34.20 9.23 188.34
N GLU A 65 -33.69 10.41 188.72
CA GLU A 65 -33.08 11.39 187.82
C GLU A 65 -31.86 10.83 187.07
N HIS A 66 -31.00 10.06 187.75
CA HIS A 66 -29.84 9.41 187.13
C HIS A 66 -30.25 8.25 186.21
N GLU A 67 -31.24 7.44 186.57
CA GLU A 67 -31.78 6.37 185.73
C GLU A 67 -32.51 6.93 184.51
N ALA A 68 -33.27 8.02 184.66
CA ALA A 68 -33.87 8.75 183.53
C ALA A 68 -32.80 9.36 182.61
N ALA A 69 -31.75 9.99 183.16
CA ALA A 69 -30.63 10.47 182.37
C ALA A 69 -29.91 9.33 181.61
N ILE A 70 -29.70 8.18 182.26
CA ILE A 70 -29.15 6.98 181.64
C ILE A 70 -30.09 6.40 180.57
N SER A 71 -31.41 6.50 180.73
CA SER A 71 -32.39 6.09 179.71
C SER A 71 -32.29 7.00 178.48
N THR A 72 -32.36 8.32 178.67
CA THR A 72 -32.23 9.28 177.55
C THR A 72 -30.89 9.17 176.82
N LEU A 73 -29.79 8.85 177.52
CA LEU A 73 -28.48 8.62 176.90
C LEU A 73 -28.42 7.29 176.13
N LYS A 74 -29.12 6.24 176.59
CA LYS A 74 -29.28 4.98 175.84
C LYS A 74 -30.14 5.18 174.60
N GLU A 75 -31.27 5.87 174.74
CA GLU A 75 -32.19 6.20 173.66
C GLU A 75 -31.47 7.02 172.58
N ALA A 76 -30.73 8.07 172.96
CA ALA A 76 -29.93 8.86 172.03
C ALA A 76 -28.83 8.03 171.33
N HIS A 77 -28.11 7.15 172.04
CA HIS A 77 -27.14 6.25 171.40
C HIS A 77 -27.80 5.20 170.49
N GLU A 78 -29.00 4.72 170.82
CA GLU A 78 -29.75 3.78 169.99
C GLU A 78 -30.31 4.47 168.72
N GLU A 79 -30.69 5.74 168.82
CA GLU A 79 -30.99 6.60 167.67
C GLU A 79 -29.76 6.87 166.80
N GLU A 80 -28.61 7.23 167.38
CA GLU A 80 -27.34 7.39 166.66
C GLU A 80 -26.94 6.10 165.93
N VAL A 81 -27.03 4.94 166.60
CA VAL A 81 -26.74 3.64 166.00
C VAL A 81 -27.72 3.33 164.87
N GLN A 82 -29.02 3.63 165.02
CA GLN A 82 -29.99 3.46 163.94
C GLN A 82 -29.74 4.42 162.76
N GLN A 83 -29.33 5.67 162.99
CA GLN A 83 -28.93 6.59 161.93
C GLN A 83 -27.67 6.09 161.20
N ILE A 84 -26.62 5.70 161.92
CA ILE A 84 -25.39 5.16 161.32
C ILE A 84 -25.70 3.90 160.50
N LEU A 85 -26.59 3.02 160.98
CA LEU A 85 -27.04 1.85 160.24
C LEU A 85 -27.89 2.21 159.01
N SER A 86 -28.73 3.25 159.06
CA SER A 86 -29.54 3.69 157.92
C SER A 86 -28.67 4.34 156.84
N GLU A 87 -27.77 5.26 157.20
CA GLU A 87 -26.80 5.86 156.30
C GLU A 87 -25.86 4.81 155.68
N THR A 88 -25.43 3.82 156.45
CA THR A 88 -24.58 2.73 155.94
C THR A 88 -25.34 1.85 154.95
N ARG A 89 -26.62 1.55 155.21
CA ARG A 89 -27.49 0.84 154.25
C ARG A 89 -27.69 1.66 152.98
N GLU A 90 -27.92 2.97 153.08
CA GLU A 90 -28.10 3.84 151.93
C GLU A 90 -26.81 3.93 151.10
N LYS A 91 -25.65 4.16 151.73
CA LYS A 91 -24.34 4.16 151.07
C LYS A 91 -24.09 2.81 150.35
N ILE A 92 -24.41 1.68 150.97
CA ILE A 92 -24.34 0.35 150.34
C ILE A 92 -25.29 0.24 149.13
N LEU A 93 -26.51 0.78 149.20
CA LEU A 93 -27.45 0.79 148.06
C LEU A 93 -26.94 1.70 146.92
N GLN A 94 -26.41 2.87 147.22
CA GLN A 94 -25.81 3.76 146.23
C GLN A 94 -24.59 3.13 145.55
N TYR A 95 -23.72 2.43 146.30
CA TYR A 95 -22.62 1.66 145.70
C TYR A 95 -23.12 0.48 144.87
N LYS A 96 -24.16 -0.25 145.30
CA LYS A 96 -24.78 -1.32 144.49
C LYS A 96 -25.40 -0.79 143.20
N SER A 97 -26.06 0.37 143.23
CA SER A 97 -26.55 1.03 142.01
C SER A 97 -25.39 1.31 141.07
N LYS A 98 -24.36 2.03 141.54
CA LYS A 98 -23.19 2.39 140.72
C LYS A 98 -22.47 1.17 140.14
N ILE A 99 -22.39 0.06 140.87
CA ILE A 99 -21.86 -1.21 140.36
C ILE A 99 -22.77 -1.82 139.28
N SER A 100 -24.09 -1.75 139.42
CA SER A 100 -25.02 -2.16 138.36
C SER A 100 -24.86 -1.27 137.13
N ASP A 101 -24.85 0.05 137.31
CA ASP A 101 -24.68 1.04 136.24
C ASP A 101 -23.35 0.81 135.48
N GLU A 102 -22.26 0.51 136.22
CA GLU A 102 -20.95 0.14 135.64
C GLU A 102 -20.98 -1.21 134.93
N MET A 103 -21.75 -2.19 135.41
CA MET A 103 -21.96 -3.49 134.74
C MET A 103 -22.84 -3.39 133.49
N ASP A 104 -23.82 -2.50 133.47
CA ASP A 104 -24.65 -2.19 132.29
C ASP A 104 -23.84 -1.40 131.26
N LEU A 105 -23.02 -0.44 131.68
CA LEU A 105 -22.05 0.24 130.81
C LEU A 105 -21.03 -0.72 130.21
N LYS A 106 -20.45 -1.64 131.00
CA LYS A 106 -19.52 -2.66 130.49
C LYS A 106 -20.19 -3.58 129.46
N ARG A 107 -21.41 -4.07 129.73
CA ARG A 107 -22.19 -4.85 128.74
C ARG A 107 -22.51 -4.04 127.48
N ARG A 108 -22.76 -2.74 127.60
CA ARG A 108 -23.02 -1.87 126.43
C ARG A 108 -21.75 -1.60 125.62
N ILE A 109 -20.60 -1.44 126.28
CA ILE A 109 -19.29 -1.30 125.61
C ILE A 109 -18.96 -2.59 124.87
N GLN A 110 -19.05 -3.76 125.52
CA GLN A 110 -18.82 -5.07 124.88
C GLN A 110 -19.74 -5.28 123.66
N SER A 111 -21.04 -4.97 123.77
CA SER A 111 -21.98 -5.07 122.65
C SER A 111 -21.63 -4.10 121.49
N LEU A 112 -21.04 -2.94 121.78
CA LEU A 112 -20.56 -2.01 120.75
C LEU A 112 -19.25 -2.51 120.11
N GLU A 113 -18.31 -3.01 120.91
CA GLU A 113 -17.05 -3.62 120.46
C GLU A 113 -17.32 -4.83 119.55
N GLU A 114 -18.19 -5.76 119.95
CA GLU A 114 -18.67 -6.89 119.15
C GLU A 114 -19.30 -6.43 117.83
N SER A 115 -20.12 -5.36 117.85
CA SER A 115 -20.74 -4.80 116.64
C SER A 115 -19.73 -4.13 115.71
N MET A 116 -18.70 -3.48 116.27
CA MET A 116 -17.59 -2.89 115.50
C MET A 116 -16.72 -3.97 114.89
N GLU A 117 -16.34 -5.02 115.64
CA GLU A 117 -15.61 -6.15 115.09
C GLU A 117 -16.41 -6.85 113.99
N LEU A 118 -17.73 -7.03 114.15
CA LEU A 118 -18.59 -7.60 113.12
C LEU A 118 -18.62 -6.72 111.87
N HIS A 119 -18.78 -5.40 112.02
CA HIS A 119 -18.73 -4.46 110.91
C HIS A 119 -17.35 -4.43 110.22
N GLU A 120 -16.25 -4.53 110.97
CA GLU A 120 -14.92 -4.66 110.38
C GLU A 120 -14.73 -6.00 109.66
N ARG A 121 -15.24 -7.12 110.22
CA ARG A 121 -15.22 -8.44 109.56
C ARG A 121 -16.00 -8.39 108.25
N MET A 122 -17.21 -7.81 108.25
CA MET A 122 -18.01 -7.59 107.03
C MET A 122 -17.30 -6.67 106.04
N LYS A 123 -16.63 -5.60 106.50
CA LYS A 123 -15.84 -4.71 105.62
C LYS A 123 -14.63 -5.42 105.01
N ARG A 124 -13.89 -6.22 105.79
CA ARG A 124 -12.77 -7.04 105.30
C ARG A 124 -13.25 -8.10 104.30
N GLN A 125 -14.39 -8.74 104.58
CA GLN A 125 -15.02 -9.71 103.69
C GLN A 125 -15.47 -9.04 102.37
N ALA A 126 -16.18 -7.92 102.43
CA ALA A 126 -16.62 -7.20 101.22
C ALA A 126 -15.44 -6.70 100.37
N LEU A 127 -14.33 -6.28 100.99
CA LEU A 127 -13.10 -5.94 100.29
C LEU A 127 -12.44 -7.17 99.64
N ALA A 128 -12.34 -8.29 100.34
CA ALA A 128 -11.80 -9.53 99.79
C ALA A 128 -12.70 -10.13 98.67
N GLU A 129 -14.03 -9.99 98.80
CA GLU A 129 -14.98 -10.37 97.76
C GLU A 129 -14.84 -9.46 96.52
N PHE A 130 -14.66 -8.16 96.71
CA PHE A 130 -14.38 -7.20 95.64
C PHE A 130 -13.03 -7.47 94.97
N GLU A 131 -11.97 -7.74 95.72
CA GLU A 131 -10.66 -8.14 95.18
C GLU A 131 -10.77 -9.46 94.41
N SER A 132 -11.50 -10.47 94.93
CA SER A 132 -11.76 -11.72 94.20
C SER A 132 -12.58 -11.51 92.93
N TYR A 133 -13.45 -10.49 92.89
CA TYR A 133 -14.24 -10.14 91.70
C TYR A 133 -13.36 -9.43 90.68
N ARG A 134 -12.54 -8.46 91.10
CA ARG A 134 -11.56 -7.77 90.26
C ARG A 134 -10.58 -8.78 89.64
N GLN A 135 -10.01 -9.67 90.46
CA GLN A 135 -9.14 -10.77 90.02
C GLN A 135 -9.85 -11.66 88.98
N ARG A 136 -11.11 -12.06 89.22
CA ARG A 136 -11.89 -12.85 88.25
C ARG A 136 -12.20 -12.10 86.95
N VAL A 137 -12.37 -10.77 86.99
CA VAL A 137 -12.55 -9.95 85.79
C VAL A 137 -11.23 -9.78 85.04
N GLU A 138 -10.11 -9.59 85.75
CA GLU A 138 -8.75 -9.55 85.19
C GLU A 138 -8.40 -10.90 84.52
N ASP A 139 -8.61 -12.02 85.21
CA ASP A 139 -8.40 -13.37 84.69
C ASP A 139 -9.34 -13.67 83.49
N MET A 140 -10.61 -13.29 83.57
CA MET A 140 -11.57 -13.43 82.46
C MET A 140 -11.15 -12.60 81.25
N GLN A 141 -10.72 -11.35 81.46
CA GLN A 141 -10.24 -10.47 80.40
C GLN A 141 -8.99 -11.08 79.74
N ILE A 142 -7.98 -11.49 80.52
CA ILE A 142 -6.78 -12.18 80.03
C ILE A 142 -7.16 -13.45 79.26
N CYS A 143 -8.12 -14.24 79.75
CA CYS A 143 -8.63 -15.42 79.03
C CYS A 143 -9.34 -15.07 77.72
N THR A 144 -10.11 -13.98 77.65
CA THR A 144 -10.73 -13.53 76.39
C THR A 144 -9.69 -12.98 75.42
N GLU A 145 -8.72 -12.19 75.88
CA GLU A 145 -7.61 -11.67 75.07
C GLU A 145 -6.71 -12.81 74.55
N ALA A 146 -6.45 -13.83 75.38
CA ALA A 146 -5.77 -15.05 74.98
C ALA A 146 -6.57 -15.83 73.92
N GLN A 147 -7.90 -15.94 74.06
CA GLN A 147 -8.74 -16.56 73.02
C GLN A 147 -8.80 -15.73 71.73
N HIS A 148 -8.86 -14.40 71.81
CA HIS A 148 -8.87 -13.54 70.63
C HIS A 148 -7.53 -13.60 69.90
N THR A 149 -6.40 -13.51 70.61
CA THR A 149 -5.07 -13.70 70.02
C THR A 149 -4.88 -15.12 69.48
N GLN A 150 -5.35 -16.17 70.17
CA GLN A 150 -5.32 -17.54 69.66
C GLN A 150 -6.16 -17.72 68.38
N ARG A 151 -7.35 -17.12 68.29
CA ARG A 151 -8.17 -17.13 67.06
C ARG A 151 -7.47 -16.38 65.92
N VAL A 152 -6.88 -15.22 66.20
CA VAL A 152 -6.10 -14.45 65.20
C VAL A 152 -4.87 -15.25 64.74
N VAL A 153 -4.17 -15.95 65.62
CA VAL A 153 -3.03 -16.83 65.27
C VAL A 153 -3.49 -18.05 64.47
N SER A 154 -4.64 -18.66 64.80
CA SER A 154 -5.24 -19.74 64.00
C SER A 154 -5.58 -19.26 62.59
N MET A 155 -6.34 -18.17 62.46
CA MET A 155 -6.68 -17.57 61.17
C MET A 155 -5.45 -17.15 60.37
N SER A 156 -4.43 -16.58 61.02
CA SER A 156 -3.17 -16.23 60.37
C SER A 156 -2.45 -17.47 59.85
N ARG A 157 -2.39 -18.55 60.65
CA ARG A 157 -1.83 -19.84 60.24
C ARG A 157 -2.62 -20.48 59.10
N GLU A 158 -3.95 -20.44 59.14
CA GLU A 158 -4.84 -20.95 58.09
C GLU A 158 -4.66 -20.17 56.78
N VAL A 159 -4.53 -18.84 56.85
CA VAL A 159 -4.19 -17.97 55.71
C VAL A 159 -2.79 -18.29 55.18
N GLU A 160 -1.81 -18.54 56.03
CA GLU A 160 -0.48 -18.97 55.60
C GLU A 160 -0.44 -20.39 55.02
N GLU A 161 -1.24 -21.33 55.53
CA GLU A 161 -1.35 -22.70 54.98
C GLU A 161 -2.09 -22.68 53.64
N MET A 162 -3.15 -21.87 53.50
CA MET A 162 -3.76 -21.57 52.20
C MET A 162 -2.75 -20.93 51.25
N ARG A 163 -2.00 -19.91 51.69
CA ARG A 163 -0.96 -19.24 50.89
C ARG A 163 0.12 -20.22 50.44
N ARG A 164 0.67 -21.06 51.32
CA ARG A 164 1.62 -22.13 50.96
C ARG A 164 1.00 -23.09 49.94
N SER A 165 -0.28 -23.46 50.08
CA SER A 165 -0.97 -24.29 49.09
C SER A 165 -1.12 -23.61 47.73
N PHE A 166 -1.29 -22.28 47.69
CA PHE A 166 -1.32 -21.50 46.44
C PHE A 166 0.08 -21.33 45.83
N GLU A 167 1.10 -21.04 46.63
CA GLU A 167 2.50 -20.99 46.20
C GLU A 167 2.96 -22.36 45.67
N GLU A 168 2.51 -23.47 46.28
CA GLU A 168 2.77 -24.83 45.79
C GLU A 168 1.96 -25.17 44.53
N LYS A 169 0.70 -24.74 44.40
CA LYS A 169 -0.07 -24.84 43.15
C LYS A 169 0.58 -24.04 42.02
N LEU A 170 1.08 -22.84 42.30
CA LEU A 170 1.83 -22.02 41.33
C LEU A 170 3.17 -22.68 40.96
N ARG A 171 3.87 -23.30 41.93
CA ARG A 171 5.09 -24.09 41.68
C ARG A 171 4.82 -25.31 40.80
N THR A 172 3.77 -26.08 41.10
CA THR A 172 3.39 -27.27 40.32
C THR A 172 2.86 -26.90 38.93
N PHE A 173 2.12 -25.80 38.79
CA PHE A 173 1.76 -25.21 37.51
C PHE A 173 2.99 -24.74 36.73
N GLY A 174 3.96 -24.09 37.37
CA GLY A 174 5.23 -23.69 36.75
C GLY A 174 6.08 -24.89 36.29
N SER A 175 6.12 -25.98 37.06
CA SER A 175 6.75 -27.23 36.60
C SER A 175 5.98 -27.88 35.46
N ALA A 176 4.65 -27.88 35.49
CA ALA A 176 3.83 -28.43 34.41
C ALA A 176 3.94 -27.60 33.11
N GLN A 177 4.00 -26.27 33.21
CA GLN A 177 4.24 -25.39 32.07
C GLN A 177 5.66 -25.62 31.51
N THR A 178 6.69 -25.69 32.35
CA THR A 178 8.05 -25.92 31.87
C THR A 178 8.25 -27.34 31.31
N GLN A 179 7.56 -28.35 31.83
CA GLN A 179 7.46 -29.69 31.22
C GLN A 179 6.74 -29.62 29.87
N PHE A 180 5.55 -29.03 29.78
CA PHE A 180 4.82 -28.88 28.51
C PHE A 180 5.61 -28.07 27.47
N GLU A 181 6.36 -27.06 27.88
CA GLU A 181 7.29 -26.34 27.00
C GLU A 181 8.49 -27.18 26.57
N GLN A 182 9.01 -28.06 27.43
CA GLN A 182 10.09 -29.00 27.08
C GLN A 182 9.59 -30.10 26.14
N GLU A 183 8.42 -30.68 26.41
CA GLU A 183 7.73 -31.64 25.54
C GLU A 183 7.39 -31.01 24.19
N LYS A 184 6.87 -29.79 24.16
CA LYS A 184 6.65 -29.02 22.92
C LYS A 184 7.95 -28.74 22.17
N LYS A 185 9.06 -28.42 22.86
CA LYS A 185 10.38 -28.24 22.24
C LYS A 185 10.94 -29.56 21.71
N ALA A 186 10.77 -30.66 22.44
CA ALA A 186 11.18 -32.01 22.04
C ALA A 186 10.39 -32.48 20.83
N ALA A 187 9.06 -32.43 20.86
CA ALA A 187 8.19 -32.76 19.73
C ALA A 187 8.44 -31.86 18.51
N LEU A 188 8.80 -30.58 18.69
CA LEU A 188 9.20 -29.71 17.59
C LEU A 188 10.58 -30.06 17.01
N GLU A 189 11.58 -30.45 17.82
CA GLU A 189 12.87 -30.93 17.27
C GLU A 189 12.79 -32.35 16.71
N GLU A 190 11.90 -33.21 17.23
CA GLU A 190 11.57 -34.51 16.66
C GLU A 190 10.85 -34.36 15.33
N LEU A 191 9.81 -33.51 15.24
CA LEU A 191 9.14 -33.21 13.97
C LEU A 191 10.08 -32.52 12.97
N LYS A 192 10.96 -31.62 13.40
CA LYS A 192 12.04 -31.10 12.54
C LYS A 192 13.09 -32.16 12.21
N GLY A 193 13.24 -33.21 13.01
CA GLY A 193 14.16 -34.33 12.80
C GLY A 193 13.61 -35.28 11.75
N GLN A 194 12.37 -35.72 11.93
CA GLN A 194 11.56 -36.44 10.94
C GLN A 194 11.49 -35.64 9.63
N HIS A 195 11.12 -34.36 9.65
CA HIS A 195 11.12 -33.53 8.45
C HIS A 195 12.51 -33.36 7.82
N ARG A 196 13.61 -33.29 8.60
CA ARG A 196 14.98 -33.31 8.06
C ARG A 196 15.35 -34.67 7.44
N GLN A 197 14.82 -35.78 7.96
CA GLN A 197 14.99 -37.13 7.41
C GLN A 197 14.16 -37.30 6.15
N GLU A 198 12.87 -36.98 6.17
CA GLU A 198 11.99 -36.90 5.00
C GLU A 198 12.58 -36.03 3.90
N VAL A 199 13.08 -34.83 4.21
CA VAL A 199 13.74 -33.96 3.22
C VAL A 199 15.06 -34.57 2.72
N GLN A 200 15.80 -35.33 3.53
CA GLN A 200 16.99 -36.06 3.05
C GLN A 200 16.66 -37.30 2.22
N GLU A 201 15.56 -38.00 2.50
CA GLU A 201 15.07 -39.14 1.72
C GLU A 201 14.37 -38.68 0.44
N LEU A 202 13.60 -37.59 0.48
CA LEU A 202 13.09 -36.89 -0.70
C LEU A 202 14.23 -36.31 -1.53
N LEU A 203 15.28 -35.72 -0.94
CA LEU A 203 16.46 -35.29 -1.69
C LEU A 203 17.23 -36.47 -2.28
N ARG A 204 17.35 -37.62 -1.59
CA ARG A 204 17.95 -38.84 -2.16
C ARG A 204 17.10 -39.42 -3.29
N SER A 205 15.78 -39.49 -3.11
CA SER A 205 14.82 -39.96 -4.10
C SER A 205 14.82 -39.03 -5.31
N HIS A 206 14.78 -37.72 -5.10
CA HIS A 206 14.86 -36.71 -6.16
C HIS A 206 16.26 -36.69 -6.81
N GLN A 207 17.34 -37.03 -6.11
CA GLN A 207 18.68 -37.16 -6.71
C GLN A 207 18.83 -38.45 -7.53
N SER A 208 18.28 -39.59 -7.10
CA SER A 208 18.26 -40.81 -7.91
C SER A 208 17.31 -40.68 -9.09
N GLN A 209 16.10 -40.16 -8.86
CA GLN A 209 15.15 -39.83 -9.92
C GLN A 209 15.72 -38.79 -10.89
N ASN A 210 16.37 -37.70 -10.44
CA ASN A 210 17.09 -36.81 -11.37
C ASN A 210 18.26 -37.52 -12.06
N ALA A 211 18.97 -38.45 -11.42
CA ALA A 211 20.07 -39.16 -12.07
C ALA A 211 19.59 -40.08 -13.19
N ASP A 212 18.35 -40.59 -13.13
CA ASP A 212 17.78 -41.44 -14.17
C ASP A 212 16.92 -40.65 -15.17
N TYR A 213 16.08 -39.70 -14.72
CA TYR A 213 15.45 -38.70 -15.59
C TYR A 213 16.48 -37.90 -16.36
N SER A 214 17.63 -37.51 -15.80
CA SER A 214 18.67 -36.80 -16.57
C SER A 214 19.31 -37.69 -17.62
N LYS A 215 19.44 -39.01 -17.41
CA LYS A 215 19.95 -39.93 -18.45
C LYS A 215 18.93 -40.15 -19.57
N ASP A 216 17.65 -40.28 -19.22
CA ASP A 216 16.59 -40.52 -20.21
C ASP A 216 16.18 -39.23 -20.91
N GLN A 217 16.26 -38.08 -20.23
CA GLN A 217 16.21 -36.76 -20.84
C GLN A 217 17.45 -36.50 -21.69
N GLU A 218 18.66 -36.90 -21.30
CA GLU A 218 19.85 -36.82 -22.17
C GLU A 218 19.69 -37.70 -23.42
N LYS A 219 19.17 -38.92 -23.31
CA LYS A 219 18.86 -39.77 -24.48
C LYS A 219 17.79 -39.14 -25.38
N LEU A 220 16.70 -38.64 -24.79
CA LEU A 220 15.60 -38.02 -25.54
C LEU A 220 16.04 -36.69 -26.18
N VAL A 221 16.85 -35.90 -25.49
CA VAL A 221 17.49 -34.69 -26.04
C VAL A 221 18.53 -35.05 -27.10
N GLN A 222 19.28 -36.15 -26.98
CA GLN A 222 20.18 -36.63 -28.03
C GLN A 222 19.43 -37.14 -29.27
N LEU A 223 18.29 -37.82 -29.09
CA LEU A 223 17.42 -38.27 -30.19
C LEU A 223 16.74 -37.08 -30.88
N HIS A 224 16.06 -36.21 -30.12
CA HIS A 224 15.47 -34.99 -30.67
C HIS A 224 16.54 -34.07 -31.27
N LYS A 225 17.74 -34.01 -30.71
CA LYS A 225 18.85 -33.26 -31.31
C LYS A 225 19.34 -33.91 -32.60
N ALA A 226 19.51 -35.23 -32.67
CA ALA A 226 19.88 -35.90 -33.92
C ALA A 226 18.79 -35.72 -35.01
N GLU A 227 17.52 -35.76 -34.62
CA GLU A 227 16.40 -35.50 -35.53
C GLU A 227 16.38 -34.02 -35.98
N VAL A 228 16.50 -33.06 -35.06
CA VAL A 228 16.59 -31.61 -35.36
C VAL A 228 17.84 -31.27 -36.16
N ASP A 229 19.00 -31.86 -35.86
CA ASP A 229 20.23 -31.66 -36.62
C ASP A 229 20.05 -32.21 -38.05
N SER A 230 19.44 -33.40 -38.24
CA SER A 230 19.13 -33.94 -39.57
C SER A 230 18.09 -33.12 -40.35
N LEU A 231 17.08 -32.58 -39.67
CA LEU A 231 16.08 -31.68 -40.26
C LEU A 231 16.72 -30.32 -40.59
N THR A 232 17.69 -29.87 -39.79
CA THR A 232 18.46 -28.65 -40.04
C THR A 232 19.39 -28.84 -41.23
N GLU A 233 20.11 -29.95 -41.34
CA GLU A 233 20.87 -30.31 -42.54
C GLU A 233 19.96 -30.36 -43.78
N ARG A 234 18.81 -31.03 -43.70
CA ARG A 234 17.81 -31.06 -44.80
C ARG A 234 17.29 -29.68 -45.18
N VAL A 235 17.11 -28.78 -44.20
CA VAL A 235 16.72 -27.38 -44.43
C VAL A 235 17.87 -26.57 -45.02
N GLU A 236 19.13 -26.79 -44.62
CA GLU A 236 20.29 -26.13 -45.21
C GLU A 236 20.62 -26.65 -46.62
N GLU A 237 20.37 -27.92 -46.92
CA GLU A 237 20.36 -28.45 -48.30
C GLU A 237 19.31 -27.72 -49.14
N LEU A 238 18.06 -27.66 -48.68
CA LEU A 238 16.98 -26.98 -49.40
C LEU A 238 17.21 -25.46 -49.53
N LYS A 239 17.90 -24.82 -48.56
CA LYS A 239 18.36 -23.43 -48.67
C LYS A 239 19.50 -23.29 -49.69
N GLN A 240 20.45 -24.21 -49.74
CA GLN A 240 21.54 -24.21 -50.72
C GLN A 240 21.01 -24.45 -52.14
N ASP A 241 20.08 -25.39 -52.33
CA ASP A 241 19.45 -25.64 -53.63
C ASP A 241 18.53 -24.49 -54.05
N LYS A 242 17.77 -23.90 -53.12
CA LYS A 242 17.05 -22.64 -53.38
C LYS A 242 18.02 -21.51 -53.78
N LYS A 243 19.17 -21.39 -53.12
CA LYS A 243 20.20 -20.38 -53.42
C LYS A 243 20.79 -20.62 -54.81
N ARG A 244 21.25 -21.84 -55.11
CA ARG A 244 21.74 -22.25 -56.45
C ARG A 244 20.71 -21.97 -57.54
N LEU A 245 19.44 -22.30 -57.28
CA LEU A 245 18.34 -22.08 -58.23
C LEU A 245 18.07 -20.57 -58.46
N VAL A 246 18.13 -19.75 -57.41
CA VAL A 246 18.05 -18.28 -57.51
C VAL A 246 19.26 -17.73 -58.27
N GLU A 247 20.48 -18.12 -57.92
CA GLU A 247 21.72 -17.70 -58.61
C GLU A 247 21.71 -18.13 -60.10
N GLU A 248 21.15 -19.30 -60.42
CA GLU A 248 20.92 -19.73 -61.80
C GLU A 248 19.87 -18.87 -62.53
N TYR A 249 18.75 -18.53 -61.89
CA TYR A 249 17.73 -17.68 -62.48
C TYR A 249 18.21 -16.23 -62.63
N GLU A 250 18.96 -15.70 -61.66
CA GLU A 250 19.62 -14.39 -61.74
C GLU A 250 20.70 -14.38 -62.82
N ALA A 251 21.50 -15.43 -62.97
CA ALA A 251 22.46 -15.56 -64.06
C ALA A 251 21.78 -15.69 -65.44
N LYS A 252 20.63 -16.36 -65.54
CA LYS A 252 19.83 -16.45 -66.77
C LYS A 252 19.19 -15.09 -67.10
N LEU A 253 18.64 -14.39 -66.10
CA LEU A 253 18.06 -13.06 -66.21
C LEU A 253 19.12 -12.03 -66.61
N SER A 254 20.28 -12.01 -65.94
CA SER A 254 21.41 -11.14 -66.24
C SER A 254 21.98 -11.38 -67.64
N LYS A 255 22.09 -12.64 -68.09
CA LYS A 255 22.46 -12.97 -69.49
C LYS A 255 21.42 -12.45 -70.49
N SER A 256 20.12 -12.52 -70.17
CA SER A 256 19.05 -11.98 -71.02
C SER A 256 19.03 -10.45 -71.02
N GLN A 257 19.21 -9.79 -69.88
CA GLN A 257 19.37 -8.34 -69.76
C GLN A 257 20.58 -7.87 -70.58
N ALA A 258 21.75 -8.48 -70.38
CA ALA A 258 22.96 -8.15 -71.14
C ALA A 258 22.87 -8.54 -72.64
N PHE A 259 21.90 -9.38 -73.05
CA PHE A 259 21.57 -9.58 -74.46
C PHE A 259 20.75 -8.40 -74.98
N TYR A 260 19.63 -8.08 -74.32
CA TYR A 260 18.76 -6.96 -74.70
C TYR A 260 19.46 -5.61 -74.62
N GLU A 261 20.37 -5.38 -73.67
CA GLU A 261 21.20 -4.17 -73.59
C GLU A 261 22.15 -4.06 -74.78
N ARG A 262 22.81 -5.16 -75.19
CA ARG A 262 23.66 -5.18 -76.40
C ARG A 262 22.83 -4.97 -77.67
N GLU A 263 21.61 -5.51 -77.73
CA GLU A 263 20.69 -5.28 -78.84
C GLU A 263 20.19 -3.83 -78.87
N LEU A 264 19.87 -3.24 -77.71
CA LEU A 264 19.52 -1.82 -77.58
C LEU A 264 20.70 -0.91 -77.93
N GLU A 265 21.93 -1.27 -77.55
CA GLU A 265 23.14 -0.57 -77.98
C GLU A 265 23.40 -0.72 -79.47
N ALA A 266 23.18 -1.90 -80.07
CA ALA A 266 23.30 -2.10 -81.51
C ALA A 266 22.26 -1.27 -82.28
N MET A 267 21.02 -1.21 -81.78
CA MET A 267 19.98 -0.33 -82.30
C MET A 267 20.33 1.15 -82.13
N LYS A 268 20.88 1.57 -80.97
CA LYS A 268 21.39 2.94 -80.76
C LYS A 268 22.55 3.28 -81.68
N ARG A 269 23.52 2.38 -81.88
CA ARG A 269 24.65 2.54 -82.82
C ARG A 269 24.15 2.61 -84.27
N THR A 270 23.10 1.85 -84.63
CA THR A 270 22.47 1.91 -85.95
C THR A 270 21.65 3.19 -86.14
N GLN A 271 20.95 3.68 -85.11
CA GLN A 271 20.31 5.01 -85.11
C GLN A 271 21.34 6.13 -85.20
N GLN A 272 22.49 6.01 -84.51
CA GLN A 272 23.59 6.97 -84.60
C GLN A 272 24.21 6.98 -86.00
N LEU A 273 24.53 5.81 -86.57
CA LEU A 273 25.03 5.69 -87.95
C LEU A 273 24.04 6.20 -88.99
N THR A 274 22.75 5.93 -88.83
CA THR A 274 21.74 6.50 -89.73
C THR A 274 21.58 8.01 -89.50
N ALA A 275 21.68 8.52 -88.27
CA ALA A 275 21.69 9.95 -87.95
C ALA A 275 22.93 10.70 -88.51
N ASP A 276 24.10 10.08 -88.51
CA ASP A 276 25.34 10.66 -89.02
C ASP A 276 25.40 10.63 -90.55
N ASN A 277 24.91 9.55 -91.19
CA ASN A 277 24.61 9.53 -92.63
C ASN A 277 23.53 10.58 -92.99
N LEU A 278 22.56 10.80 -92.09
CA LEU A 278 21.49 11.80 -92.21
C LEU A 278 22.00 13.24 -92.05
N LEU A 279 23.11 13.44 -91.35
CA LEU A 279 23.86 14.70 -91.37
C LEU A 279 24.80 14.78 -92.59
N ALA A 280 25.27 13.66 -93.15
CA ALA A 280 26.11 13.63 -94.35
C ALA A 280 25.38 14.10 -95.62
N TRP A 281 24.20 13.56 -95.96
CA TRP A 281 23.40 14.11 -97.09
C TRP A 281 23.07 15.58 -96.88
N LYS A 282 22.70 16.00 -95.67
CA LYS A 282 22.35 17.41 -95.42
C LYS A 282 23.51 18.36 -95.72
N ARG A 283 24.76 17.90 -95.58
CA ARG A 283 25.95 18.64 -96.04
C ARG A 283 26.03 18.64 -97.57
N THR A 284 26.04 17.47 -98.22
CA THR A 284 26.17 17.37 -99.68
C THR A 284 24.99 17.97 -100.46
N GLU A 285 23.78 17.94 -99.91
CA GLU A 285 22.61 18.66 -100.42
C GLU A 285 22.80 20.18 -100.29
N SER A 286 23.38 20.67 -99.18
CA SER A 286 23.70 22.10 -99.01
C SER A 286 24.87 22.57 -99.88
N GLU A 287 25.75 21.66 -100.28
CA GLU A 287 26.85 21.88 -101.21
C GLU A 287 26.30 21.93 -102.65
N LEU A 288 25.54 20.92 -103.08
CA LEU A 288 24.81 20.89 -104.35
C LEU A 288 23.87 22.11 -104.51
N ARG A 289 23.17 22.54 -103.45
CA ARG A 289 22.34 23.76 -103.48
C ARG A 289 23.19 25.03 -103.71
N ARG A 290 24.41 25.11 -103.17
CA ARG A 290 25.35 26.23 -103.50
C ARG A 290 25.91 26.12 -104.91
N GLU A 291 26.17 24.93 -105.40
CA GLU A 291 26.60 24.71 -106.79
C GLU A 291 25.50 25.11 -107.77
N PHE A 292 24.24 24.72 -107.54
CA PHE A 292 23.10 25.19 -108.32
C PHE A 292 22.91 26.70 -108.21
N GLN A 293 23.02 27.32 -107.03
CA GLN A 293 22.92 28.78 -106.89
C GLN A 293 24.06 29.54 -107.60
N THR A 294 25.28 28.99 -107.63
CA THR A 294 26.40 29.61 -108.35
C THR A 294 26.32 29.41 -109.86
N GLN A 295 25.81 28.27 -110.32
CA GLN A 295 25.45 28.04 -111.73
C GLN A 295 24.30 28.95 -112.17
N GLU A 296 23.25 29.09 -111.35
CA GLU A 296 22.12 29.99 -111.63
C GLU A 296 22.59 31.45 -111.67
N ALA A 297 23.41 31.89 -110.70
CA ALA A 297 23.99 33.24 -110.73
C ALA A 297 24.87 33.49 -111.98
N ALA A 298 25.60 32.48 -112.45
CA ALA A 298 26.36 32.56 -113.70
C ALA A 298 25.44 32.69 -114.93
N LEU A 299 24.35 31.91 -114.98
CA LEU A 299 23.33 31.98 -116.05
C LEU A 299 22.53 33.29 -116.02
N GLN A 300 22.14 33.78 -114.84
CA GLN A 300 21.51 35.10 -114.69
C GLN A 300 22.47 36.22 -115.15
N LYS A 301 23.78 36.08 -114.92
CA LYS A 301 24.82 37.03 -115.37
C LYS A 301 25.03 36.99 -116.90
N THR A 302 24.91 35.84 -117.56
CA THR A 302 24.92 35.78 -119.04
C THR A 302 23.61 36.30 -119.64
N LEU A 303 22.46 36.00 -119.04
CA LEU A 303 21.17 36.61 -119.38
C LEU A 303 21.18 38.13 -119.21
N GLY A 304 21.85 38.65 -118.17
CA GLY A 304 22.06 40.09 -117.96
C GLY A 304 22.87 40.74 -119.09
N LYS A 305 23.94 40.10 -119.55
CA LYS A 305 24.70 40.56 -120.73
C LYS A 305 23.83 40.57 -121.99
N LEU A 306 23.13 39.47 -122.28
CA LEU A 306 22.25 39.37 -123.46
C LEU A 306 21.11 40.39 -123.42
N ARG A 307 20.56 40.71 -122.24
CA ARG A 307 19.57 41.78 -122.05
C ARG A 307 20.15 43.17 -122.29
N LEU A 308 21.37 43.45 -121.84
CA LEU A 308 22.07 44.72 -122.12
C LEU A 308 22.38 44.87 -123.62
N GLU A 309 22.77 43.78 -124.28
CA GLU A 309 23.08 43.79 -125.72
C GLU A 309 21.82 43.94 -126.58
N LEU A 310 20.71 43.30 -126.18
CA LEU A 310 19.38 43.53 -126.76
C LEU A 310 18.92 44.98 -126.54
N ALA A 311 19.11 45.52 -125.33
CA ALA A 311 18.78 46.91 -125.01
C ALA A 311 19.55 47.89 -125.92
N ARG A 312 20.86 47.67 -126.09
CA ARG A 312 21.74 48.45 -126.98
C ARG A 312 21.20 48.47 -128.41
N VAL A 313 20.75 47.33 -128.94
CA VAL A 313 20.15 47.22 -130.28
C VAL A 313 18.77 47.92 -130.35
N THR A 314 17.96 47.84 -129.30
CA THR A 314 16.69 48.59 -129.24
C THR A 314 16.89 50.09 -129.13
N ASP A 315 17.96 50.56 -128.48
CA ASP A 315 18.29 51.98 -128.37
C ASP A 315 18.91 52.52 -129.68
N GLU A 316 19.71 51.75 -130.41
CA GLU A 316 20.12 52.08 -131.79
C GLU A 316 18.90 52.17 -132.73
N ALA A 317 17.92 51.27 -132.59
CA ALA A 317 16.65 51.36 -133.31
C ALA A 317 15.77 52.54 -132.85
N ARG A 318 15.86 52.94 -131.58
CA ARG A 318 15.18 54.10 -130.99
C ARG A 318 15.76 55.40 -131.51
N GLU A 319 17.09 55.56 -131.51
CA GLU A 319 17.75 56.79 -131.98
C GLU A 319 17.41 57.07 -133.46
N ASN A 320 17.30 56.02 -134.28
CA ASN A 320 16.85 56.12 -135.66
C ASN A 320 15.36 56.51 -135.78
N ARG A 321 14.48 56.04 -134.90
CA ARG A 321 13.09 56.55 -134.80
C ARG A 321 13.04 57.99 -134.31
N GLU A 322 13.87 58.38 -133.35
CA GLU A 322 13.91 59.74 -132.82
C GLU A 322 14.46 60.75 -133.84
N LYS A 323 15.38 60.36 -134.72
CA LYS A 323 15.79 61.15 -135.90
C LYS A 323 14.61 61.38 -136.86
N SER A 324 13.73 60.38 -137.04
CA SER A 324 12.50 60.51 -137.81
C SER A 324 11.45 61.39 -137.10
N HIS A 325 11.21 61.18 -135.80
CA HIS A 325 10.28 62.02 -135.03
C HIS A 325 10.76 63.48 -134.91
N LYS A 326 12.07 63.77 -134.89
CA LYS A 326 12.56 65.17 -134.88
C LYS A 326 12.23 65.94 -136.16
N LEU A 327 12.08 65.25 -137.30
CA LEU A 327 11.51 65.83 -138.53
C LEU A 327 9.97 65.98 -138.50
N GLN A 328 9.30 65.34 -137.53
CA GLN A 328 7.85 65.38 -137.33
C GLN A 328 7.44 66.39 -136.24
N SER A 329 8.26 66.59 -135.20
CA SER A 329 8.01 67.54 -134.12
C SER A 329 8.21 69.01 -134.53
N SER A 330 9.04 69.28 -135.53
CA SER A 330 9.13 70.61 -136.16
C SER A 330 7.83 71.00 -136.87
N LEU A 331 7.05 70.01 -137.35
CA LEU A 331 5.71 70.22 -137.91
C LEU A 331 4.70 70.51 -136.79
N HIS A 332 4.70 69.71 -135.72
CA HIS A 332 3.72 69.82 -134.63
C HIS A 332 3.89 71.08 -133.74
N ASN A 333 5.11 71.57 -133.54
CA ASN A 333 5.32 72.80 -132.75
C ASN A 333 4.81 74.08 -133.46
N ALA A 334 4.47 74.02 -134.75
CA ALA A 334 3.70 75.08 -135.42
C ALA A 334 2.22 75.10 -134.98
N GLU A 335 1.71 74.01 -134.39
CA GLU A 335 0.30 73.83 -134.01
C GLU A 335 0.04 74.11 -132.52
N SER A 336 0.98 73.78 -131.62
CA SER A 336 0.73 73.81 -130.17
C SER A 336 0.74 75.21 -129.52
N ASN A 337 1.26 76.23 -130.18
CA ASN A 337 1.20 77.64 -129.70
C ASN A 337 -0.23 78.22 -129.70
N VAL A 338 -1.25 77.44 -130.05
CA VAL A 338 -2.66 77.83 -130.17
C VAL A 338 -3.48 77.50 -128.90
N LYS A 339 -2.88 76.89 -127.85
CA LYS A 339 -3.65 76.18 -126.80
C LYS A 339 -3.45 76.53 -125.31
N ASP A 340 -2.59 77.50 -125.02
CA ASP A 340 -2.87 78.64 -124.13
C ASP A 340 -3.54 78.53 -122.72
N LEU A 341 -3.11 79.45 -121.85
CA LEU A 341 -3.89 80.33 -120.93
C LEU A 341 -4.96 79.76 -119.96
N THR A 342 -5.27 78.46 -119.95
CA THR A 342 -6.56 77.98 -119.42
C THR A 342 -6.56 77.60 -117.91
N LYS A 343 -6.18 78.55 -117.05
CA LYS A 343 -6.27 78.54 -115.56
C LYS A 343 -5.29 77.58 -114.82
N GLN A 344 -4.87 77.77 -113.56
CA GLN A 344 -5.46 78.43 -112.36
C GLN A 344 -6.63 77.60 -111.74
N LEU A 345 -7.02 77.72 -110.46
CA LEU A 345 -6.93 78.88 -109.57
C LEU A 345 -6.95 78.60 -108.05
N ASP A 346 -7.62 77.55 -107.57
CA ASP A 346 -8.33 77.60 -106.27
C ASP A 346 -7.83 76.70 -105.11
N GLU A 347 -8.31 77.02 -103.90
CA GLU A 347 -8.57 76.14 -102.73
C GLU A 347 -7.42 75.52 -101.90
N VAL A 348 -6.97 76.29 -100.89
CA VAL A 348 -6.19 75.87 -99.70
C VAL A 348 -6.72 76.63 -98.45
N THR A 349 -6.66 76.08 -97.21
CA THR A 349 -6.28 76.80 -95.94
C THR A 349 -6.59 76.06 -94.61
N GLN A 350 -7.84 75.66 -94.36
CA GLN A 350 -8.62 76.35 -93.30
C GLN A 350 -8.38 76.03 -91.78
N ASN A 351 -8.50 74.78 -91.29
CA ASN A 351 -9.09 74.54 -89.94
C ASN A 351 -8.15 74.04 -88.80
N SER A 352 -8.47 74.44 -87.56
CA SER A 352 -7.81 74.15 -86.26
C SER A 352 -8.84 74.22 -85.09
N GLU A 353 -8.60 74.24 -83.76
CA GLU A 353 -7.38 74.38 -82.91
C GLU A 353 -7.56 73.91 -81.42
N ILE A 354 -8.77 73.58 -80.97
CA ILE A 354 -9.39 74.31 -79.84
C ILE A 354 -9.26 73.74 -78.38
N VAL A 355 -8.71 72.54 -78.12
CA VAL A 355 -9.21 71.68 -77.02
C VAL A 355 -8.52 71.78 -75.61
N GLU A 356 -7.38 72.46 -75.45
CA GLU A 356 -6.35 72.09 -74.43
C GLU A 356 -6.53 72.49 -72.93
N ILE A 357 -7.58 73.23 -72.52
CA ILE A 357 -7.45 74.15 -71.35
C ILE A 357 -7.82 73.62 -69.92
N ARG A 358 -8.56 72.50 -69.75
CA ARG A 358 -9.46 72.30 -68.58
C ARG A 358 -8.95 71.68 -67.24
N GLN A 359 -7.66 71.40 -67.03
CA GLN A 359 -7.26 70.39 -66.00
C GLN A 359 -6.69 70.89 -64.64
N LYS A 360 -6.71 72.18 -64.28
CA LYS A 360 -5.69 72.74 -63.35
C LYS A 360 -6.10 73.31 -61.98
N GLU A 361 -7.31 73.07 -61.47
CA GLU A 361 -7.88 73.88 -60.36
C GLU A 361 -8.08 73.16 -58.99
N ALA A 362 -7.65 71.91 -58.81
CA ALA A 362 -8.20 71.03 -57.75
C ALA A 362 -7.37 70.85 -56.45
N GLU A 363 -6.20 71.48 -56.27
CA GLU A 363 -5.18 71.00 -55.30
C GLU A 363 -5.04 71.81 -53.98
N CYS A 364 -5.77 72.91 -53.76
CA CYS A 364 -5.37 73.92 -52.76
C CYS A 364 -6.00 73.88 -51.35
N GLU A 365 -6.99 73.03 -51.04
CA GLU A 365 -7.83 73.22 -49.84
C GLU A 365 -7.37 72.54 -48.52
N LEU A 366 -6.33 71.69 -48.54
CA LEU A 366 -6.07 70.75 -47.43
C LEU A 366 -5.32 71.32 -46.20
N GLU A 367 -4.63 72.45 -46.32
CA GLU A 367 -3.59 72.87 -45.34
C GLU A 367 -4.17 73.49 -44.04
N ALA A 368 -5.36 74.09 -44.08
CA ALA A 368 -5.85 75.06 -43.08
C ALA A 368 -6.39 74.48 -41.74
N ALA A 369 -6.14 73.20 -41.44
CA ALA A 369 -6.85 72.49 -40.36
C ALA A 369 -6.12 72.45 -39.00
N ARG A 370 -4.79 72.68 -38.93
CA ARG A 370 -3.97 72.24 -37.78
C ARG A 370 -3.88 73.19 -36.57
N ASP A 371 -3.96 74.51 -36.75
CA ASP A 371 -3.52 75.47 -35.72
C ASP A 371 -4.44 75.67 -34.50
N ARG A 372 -5.64 75.08 -34.49
CA ARG A 372 -6.70 75.41 -33.51
C ARG A 372 -6.59 74.75 -32.13
N VAL A 373 -5.63 73.84 -31.90
CA VAL A 373 -5.57 73.01 -30.67
C VAL A 373 -4.73 73.64 -29.54
N GLN A 374 -3.82 74.56 -29.84
CA GLN A 374 -2.70 74.88 -28.92
C GLN A 374 -2.99 75.98 -27.87
N GLN A 375 -4.19 76.56 -27.81
CA GLN A 375 -4.48 77.75 -26.98
C GLN A 375 -5.16 77.48 -25.61
N GLN A 376 -5.63 76.27 -25.32
CA GLN A 376 -6.41 75.99 -24.10
C GLN A 376 -5.59 75.71 -22.82
N ALA A 377 -4.25 75.76 -22.87
CA ALA A 377 -3.38 75.26 -21.81
C ALA A 377 -3.01 76.28 -20.70
N THR A 378 -3.32 77.57 -20.86
CA THR A 378 -2.72 78.66 -20.05
C THR A 378 -3.61 79.23 -18.94
N GLU A 379 -4.91 78.93 -18.91
CA GLU A 379 -5.88 79.68 -18.08
C GLU A 379 -5.96 79.20 -16.60
N ILE A 380 -5.41 78.02 -16.29
CA ILE A 380 -5.57 77.37 -14.97
C ILE A 380 -4.69 77.99 -13.87
N LEU A 381 -3.57 78.63 -14.22
CA LEU A 381 -2.55 79.10 -13.26
C LEU A 381 -2.93 80.35 -12.44
N LEU A 382 -4.06 81.00 -12.71
CA LEU A 382 -4.37 82.36 -12.23
C LEU A 382 -5.25 82.45 -10.96
N LYS A 383 -5.63 81.33 -10.33
CA LYS A 383 -6.61 81.32 -9.19
C LYS A 383 -6.01 81.15 -7.78
N ALA A 384 -4.69 81.12 -7.61
CA ALA A 384 -4.04 80.73 -6.35
C ALA A 384 -3.75 81.89 -5.34
N SER A 385 -4.07 83.15 -5.65
CA SER A 385 -3.45 84.32 -4.99
C SER A 385 -4.26 85.03 -3.89
N GLN A 386 -5.43 84.52 -3.47
CA GLN A 386 -6.38 85.27 -2.64
C GLN A 386 -6.45 84.88 -1.14
N ILE A 387 -5.58 83.98 -0.64
CA ILE A 387 -5.70 83.43 0.73
C ILE A 387 -4.91 84.23 1.80
N SER A 388 -3.95 85.06 1.41
CA SER A 388 -2.94 85.67 2.31
C SER A 388 -3.43 86.79 3.25
N SER A 389 -4.73 87.07 3.35
CA SER A 389 -5.27 88.24 4.06
C SER A 389 -5.86 87.97 5.46
N LEU A 390 -6.01 86.71 5.87
CA LEU A 390 -6.70 86.34 7.13
C LEU A 390 -5.81 86.27 8.38
N GLN A 391 -4.50 86.47 8.27
CA GLN A 391 -3.56 86.28 9.39
C GLN A 391 -3.50 87.47 10.38
N ALA A 392 -4.11 88.62 10.04
CA ALA A 392 -4.00 89.85 10.83
C ALA A 392 -4.94 89.92 12.06
N THR A 393 -6.01 89.11 12.12
CA THR A 393 -7.03 89.17 13.19
C THR A 393 -6.77 88.24 14.36
N GLN A 394 -5.82 87.30 14.25
CA GLN A 394 -5.53 86.32 15.29
C GLN A 394 -4.74 86.94 16.47
N MET A 395 -3.75 87.79 16.15
CA MET A 395 -2.76 88.33 17.11
C MET A 395 -3.36 89.18 18.25
N THR A 396 -4.59 89.69 18.11
CA THR A 396 -5.24 90.53 19.14
C THR A 396 -6.00 89.73 20.19
N GLN A 397 -6.34 88.46 19.94
CA GLN A 397 -7.06 87.62 20.89
C GLN A 397 -6.12 86.94 21.91
N GLU A 398 -4.85 86.73 21.55
CA GLU A 398 -3.83 86.07 22.38
C GLU A 398 -3.31 86.92 23.56
N ALA A 399 -3.76 88.17 23.70
CA ALA A 399 -3.42 89.04 24.83
C ALA A 399 -4.28 88.73 26.06
N ALA A 400 -5.61 88.79 25.92
CA ALA A 400 -6.56 88.63 27.03
C ALA A 400 -6.54 87.25 27.70
N ILE A 401 -6.04 86.22 26.99
CA ILE A 401 -5.91 84.86 27.52
C ILE A 401 -4.84 84.76 28.62
N ARG A 402 -3.79 85.60 28.58
CA ARG A 402 -2.65 85.51 29.51
C ARG A 402 -2.98 86.00 30.92
N ASP A 403 -3.82 87.01 31.05
CA ASP A 403 -4.17 87.55 32.37
C ASP A 403 -5.07 86.57 33.16
N LEU A 404 -5.96 85.84 32.48
CA LEU A 404 -6.76 84.77 33.08
C LEU A 404 -5.92 83.57 33.57
N ASP A 405 -4.77 83.31 32.95
CA ASP A 405 -3.90 82.19 33.33
C ASP A 405 -3.10 82.46 34.63
N ASN A 406 -2.83 83.74 34.93
CA ASN A 406 -2.21 84.14 36.19
C ASN A 406 -3.15 83.90 37.40
N GLU A 407 -4.43 84.22 37.25
CA GLU A 407 -5.45 83.94 38.28
C GLU A 407 -5.66 82.43 38.46
N ARG A 408 -5.68 81.66 37.35
CA ARG A 408 -5.72 80.19 37.36
C ARG A 408 -4.55 79.58 38.16
N SER A 409 -3.35 80.12 37.96
CA SER A 409 -2.14 79.66 38.66
C SER A 409 -2.23 79.85 40.17
N ARG A 410 -2.79 80.97 40.63
CA ARG A 410 -2.90 81.32 42.06
C ARG A 410 -3.89 80.45 42.84
N LEU A 411 -4.92 79.93 42.17
CA LEU A 411 -5.81 78.90 42.74
C LEU A 411 -5.14 77.52 42.79
N LYS A 412 -4.26 77.23 41.82
CA LYS A 412 -3.51 75.97 41.72
C LYS A 412 -2.62 75.73 42.94
N ASP A 413 -1.93 76.76 43.44
CA ASP A 413 -1.08 76.69 44.65
C ASP A 413 -1.84 76.48 45.98
N LYS A 414 -3.18 76.64 45.94
CA LYS A 414 -4.08 76.32 47.07
C LYS A 414 -4.68 74.93 46.95
N VAL A 415 -4.93 74.46 45.72
CA VAL A 415 -5.28 73.06 45.45
C VAL A 415 -4.09 72.15 45.79
N LEU A 416 -2.88 72.47 45.34
CA LEU A 416 -1.67 71.68 45.59
C LEU A 416 -1.43 71.39 47.08
N ARG A 417 -1.63 72.37 47.98
CA ARG A 417 -1.47 72.13 49.42
C ARG A 417 -2.56 71.26 50.04
N MET A 418 -3.81 71.34 49.54
CA MET A 418 -4.83 70.37 49.95
C MET A 418 -4.56 68.99 49.36
N ASP A 419 -3.96 68.91 48.17
CA ASP A 419 -3.54 67.65 47.57
C ASP A 419 -2.29 67.05 48.25
N GLU A 420 -1.37 67.84 48.82
CA GLU A 420 -0.27 67.38 49.69
C GLU A 420 -0.80 66.82 51.02
N GLU A 421 -1.78 67.49 51.63
CA GLU A 421 -2.51 66.96 52.81
C GLU A 421 -3.33 65.71 52.44
N ARG A 422 -3.89 65.67 51.22
CA ARG A 422 -4.58 64.48 50.70
C ARG A 422 -3.61 63.34 50.39
N GLU A 423 -2.42 63.60 49.85
CA GLU A 423 -1.40 62.59 49.54
C GLU A 423 -0.74 62.04 50.81
N THR A 424 -0.59 62.84 51.87
CA THR A 424 -0.09 62.35 53.16
C THR A 424 -1.11 61.48 53.89
N LEU A 425 -2.41 61.81 53.84
CA LEU A 425 -3.48 60.93 54.33
C LEU A 425 -3.69 59.72 53.41
N GLN A 426 -3.64 59.90 52.09
CA GLN A 426 -3.80 58.84 51.11
C GLN A 426 -2.62 57.87 51.17
N SER A 427 -1.38 58.31 51.39
CA SER A 427 -0.24 57.40 51.58
C SER A 427 -0.25 56.68 52.93
N GLN A 428 -0.89 57.23 53.98
CA GLN A 428 -1.16 56.48 55.20
C GLN A 428 -2.25 55.41 55.00
N SER A 429 -3.31 55.71 54.24
CA SER A 429 -4.26 54.68 53.79
C SER A 429 -3.54 53.64 52.93
N GLN A 430 -2.78 54.07 51.92
CA GLN A 430 -2.03 53.21 51.00
C GLN A 430 -1.05 52.30 51.76
N ALA A 431 -0.39 52.79 52.83
CA ALA A 431 0.49 51.96 53.65
C ALA A 431 -0.25 50.92 54.51
N LEU A 432 -1.50 51.19 54.90
CA LEU A 432 -2.38 50.21 55.55
C LEU A 432 -2.96 49.23 54.52
N ASP A 433 -3.44 49.72 53.39
CA ASP A 433 -3.94 48.94 52.25
C ASP A 433 -2.85 48.05 51.66
N ASP A 434 -1.61 48.53 51.55
CA ASP A 434 -0.48 47.74 51.05
C ASP A 434 0.05 46.76 52.10
N ARG A 435 -0.15 47.02 53.40
CA ARG A 435 0.12 46.03 54.47
C ARG A 435 -0.97 44.95 54.52
N GLN A 436 -2.23 45.32 54.34
CA GLN A 436 -3.34 44.37 54.17
C GLN A 436 -3.20 43.60 52.86
N ARG A 437 -2.77 44.24 51.75
CA ARG A 437 -2.41 43.56 50.51
C ARG A 437 -1.18 42.69 50.66
N GLN A 438 -0.18 43.02 51.47
CA GLN A 438 0.94 42.10 51.72
C GLN A 438 0.50 40.86 52.51
N GLN A 439 -0.47 41.01 53.43
CA GLN A 439 -1.10 39.88 54.12
C GLN A 439 -2.04 39.08 53.22
N LEU A 440 -2.82 39.73 52.35
CA LEU A 440 -3.62 39.07 51.33
C LEU A 440 -2.76 38.41 50.26
N LEU A 441 -1.67 39.04 49.81
CA LEU A 441 -0.73 38.46 48.84
C LEU A 441 0.08 37.32 49.44
N SER A 442 0.36 37.31 50.75
CA SER A 442 0.98 36.14 51.39
C SER A 442 -0.02 35.00 51.56
N LEU A 443 -1.26 35.28 51.97
CA LEU A 443 -2.34 34.28 52.05
C LEU A 443 -2.76 33.75 50.68
N GLU A 444 -2.89 34.61 49.67
CA GLU A 444 -3.10 34.22 48.27
C GLU A 444 -1.85 33.54 47.70
N LYS A 445 -0.63 33.84 48.17
CA LYS A 445 0.56 33.11 47.75
C LYS A 445 0.52 31.69 48.31
N THR A 446 0.23 31.49 49.60
CA THR A 446 0.04 30.14 50.15
C THR A 446 -1.15 29.44 49.49
N LEU A 447 -2.26 30.13 49.22
CA LEU A 447 -3.40 29.57 48.50
C LEU A 447 -3.09 29.27 47.02
N ARG A 448 -2.20 30.03 46.36
CA ARG A 448 -1.67 29.73 45.01
C ARG A 448 -0.65 28.60 45.04
N GLU A 449 0.11 28.44 46.11
CA GLU A 449 1.07 27.35 46.29
C GLU A 449 0.33 26.04 46.61
N GLU A 450 -0.69 26.06 47.45
CA GLU A 450 -1.64 24.96 47.67
C GLU A 450 -2.49 24.67 46.43
N LYS A 451 -2.99 25.69 45.73
CA LYS A 451 -3.67 25.48 44.43
C LYS A 451 -2.71 24.96 43.37
N SER A 452 -1.43 25.32 43.41
CA SER A 452 -0.41 24.76 42.52
C SER A 452 0.01 23.35 42.92
N SER A 453 -0.01 22.98 44.21
CA SER A 453 0.18 21.59 44.63
C SER A 453 -1.02 20.76 44.18
N HIS A 454 -2.26 21.17 44.51
CA HIS A 454 -3.46 20.47 44.05
C HIS A 454 -3.58 20.44 42.51
N GLU A 455 -3.15 21.48 41.78
CA GLU A 455 -3.08 21.43 40.31
C GLU A 455 -1.97 20.52 39.79
N LYS A 456 -0.88 20.30 40.53
CA LYS A 456 0.15 19.30 40.21
C LYS A 456 -0.35 17.91 40.55
N ASP A 457 -0.88 17.69 41.75
CA ASP A 457 -1.46 16.42 42.20
C ASP A 457 -2.59 15.98 41.26
N MET A 458 -3.45 16.91 40.82
CA MET A 458 -4.47 16.64 39.79
C MET A 458 -3.90 16.40 38.40
N LYS A 459 -2.80 17.07 38.01
CA LYS A 459 -2.09 16.79 36.74
C LYS A 459 -1.32 15.47 36.79
N ASP A 460 -0.83 15.06 37.94
CA ASP A 460 -0.13 13.78 38.17
C ASP A 460 -1.15 12.63 38.25
N ILE A 461 -2.33 12.86 38.82
CA ILE A 461 -3.47 11.92 38.77
C ILE A 461 -4.01 11.84 37.33
N GLN A 462 -4.14 12.97 36.62
CA GLN A 462 -4.49 12.96 35.19
C GLN A 462 -3.45 12.22 34.37
N ALA A 463 -2.15 12.53 34.52
CA ALA A 463 -1.06 11.87 33.83
C ALA A 463 -1.02 10.36 34.13
N ARG A 464 -1.21 9.94 35.39
CA ARG A 464 -1.33 8.50 35.73
C ARG A 464 -2.56 7.86 35.11
N SER A 465 -3.71 8.53 35.08
CA SER A 465 -4.90 8.01 34.39
C SER A 465 -4.71 7.98 32.88
N GLU A 466 -3.96 8.92 32.30
CA GLU A 466 -3.59 8.93 30.89
C GLU A 466 -2.60 7.80 30.58
N GLU A 467 -1.57 7.60 31.41
CA GLU A 467 -0.65 6.46 31.36
C GLU A 467 -1.37 5.13 31.50
N GLU A 468 -2.31 4.98 32.44
CA GLU A 468 -3.15 3.78 32.59
C GLU A 468 -4.06 3.57 31.36
N THR A 469 -4.71 4.62 30.84
CA THR A 469 -5.47 4.48 29.58
C THR A 469 -4.57 4.20 28.38
N ASN A 470 -3.33 4.67 28.38
CA ASN A 470 -2.36 4.44 27.31
C ASN A 470 -1.78 3.02 27.40
N LEU A 471 -1.52 2.48 28.59
CA LEU A 471 -1.19 1.06 28.82
C LEU A 471 -2.36 0.14 28.45
N MET A 472 -3.60 0.56 28.71
CA MET A 472 -4.80 -0.14 28.23
C MET A 472 -4.94 -0.07 26.70
N LYS A 473 -4.72 1.10 26.07
CA LYS A 473 -4.67 1.22 24.59
C LYS A 473 -3.54 0.38 23.99
N ASP A 474 -2.37 0.34 24.62
CA ASP A 474 -1.21 -0.46 24.18
C ASP A 474 -1.50 -1.96 24.28
N SER A 475 -2.10 -2.42 25.37
CA SER A 475 -2.48 -3.83 25.51
C SER A 475 -3.59 -4.22 24.52
N GLN A 476 -4.57 -3.34 24.27
CA GLN A 476 -5.58 -3.51 23.22
C GLN A 476 -4.96 -3.50 21.83
N ALA A 477 -4.02 -2.60 21.54
CA ALA A 477 -3.29 -2.53 20.27
C ALA A 477 -2.45 -3.79 20.03
N ARG A 478 -1.75 -4.29 21.04
CA ARG A 478 -0.99 -5.57 20.98
C ARG A 478 -1.93 -6.77 20.80
N ALA A 479 -3.08 -6.79 21.46
CA ALA A 479 -4.09 -7.83 21.27
C ALA A 479 -4.68 -7.80 19.84
N LEU A 480 -4.99 -6.61 19.31
CA LEU A 480 -5.41 -6.42 17.92
C LEU A 480 -4.30 -6.79 16.93
N GLU A 481 -3.04 -6.48 17.23
CA GLU A 481 -1.89 -6.87 16.39
C GLU A 481 -1.66 -8.39 16.42
N GLU A 482 -1.88 -9.06 17.56
CA GLU A 482 -1.90 -10.53 17.64
C GLU A 482 -3.06 -11.15 16.86
N VAL A 483 -4.26 -10.58 16.94
CA VAL A 483 -5.42 -11.02 16.14
C VAL A 483 -5.16 -10.80 14.65
N ALA A 484 -4.58 -9.65 14.26
CA ALA A 484 -4.18 -9.38 12.88
C ALA A 484 -3.07 -10.32 12.39
N LYS A 485 -2.10 -10.68 13.25
CA LYS A 485 -1.08 -11.71 12.95
C LYS A 485 -1.70 -13.09 12.77
N LYS A 486 -2.68 -13.48 13.61
CA LYS A 486 -3.45 -14.74 13.47
C LYS A 486 -4.29 -14.74 12.19
N HIS A 487 -4.98 -13.64 11.89
CA HIS A 487 -5.76 -13.49 10.65
C HIS A 487 -4.86 -13.52 9.41
N ARG A 488 -3.70 -12.85 9.43
CA ARG A 488 -2.73 -12.93 8.32
C ARG A 488 -2.23 -14.35 8.11
N VAL A 489 -1.92 -15.11 9.17
CA VAL A 489 -1.49 -16.51 9.06
C VAL A 489 -2.62 -17.42 8.56
N THR A 490 -3.88 -17.19 8.93
CA THR A 490 -5.01 -17.94 8.36
C THR A 490 -5.26 -17.58 6.90
N LEU A 491 -5.11 -16.31 6.51
CA LEU A 491 -5.18 -15.87 5.11
C LEU A 491 -4.03 -16.43 4.26
N GLU A 492 -2.79 -16.42 4.76
CA GLU A 492 -1.62 -17.04 4.13
C GLU A 492 -1.83 -18.55 3.94
N ASN A 493 -2.39 -19.24 4.94
CA ASN A 493 -2.74 -20.67 4.83
C ASN A 493 -3.89 -20.93 3.84
N ALA A 494 -4.92 -20.08 3.82
CA ALA A 494 -6.03 -20.19 2.88
C ALA A 494 -5.56 -19.98 1.42
N LEU A 495 -4.76 -18.95 1.16
CA LEU A 495 -4.15 -18.69 -0.14
C LEU A 495 -3.23 -19.83 -0.59
N ASN A 496 -2.40 -20.37 0.32
CA ASN A 496 -1.51 -21.49 0.04
C ASN A 496 -2.29 -22.80 -0.24
N ASN A 497 -3.46 -23.00 0.38
CA ASN A 497 -4.35 -24.12 0.07
C ASN A 497 -5.09 -23.91 -1.26
N ALA A 498 -5.65 -22.72 -1.52
CA ALA A 498 -6.26 -22.39 -2.81
C ALA A 498 -5.25 -22.49 -3.97
N GLU A 499 -3.97 -22.15 -3.75
CA GLU A 499 -2.91 -22.35 -4.73
C GLU A 499 -2.59 -23.84 -4.96
N LYS A 500 -2.57 -24.67 -3.91
CA LYS A 500 -2.47 -26.14 -4.08
C LYS A 500 -3.64 -26.69 -4.89
N GLU A 501 -4.86 -26.24 -4.61
CA GLU A 501 -6.05 -26.68 -5.37
C GLU A 501 -6.01 -26.21 -6.81
N LYS A 502 -5.67 -24.94 -7.09
CA LYS A 502 -5.40 -24.41 -8.43
C LYS A 502 -4.35 -25.26 -9.17
N ASN A 503 -3.23 -25.58 -8.52
CA ASN A 503 -2.16 -26.40 -9.10
C ASN A 503 -2.61 -27.87 -9.32
N ARG A 504 -3.48 -28.41 -8.46
CA ARG A 504 -4.10 -29.73 -8.63
C ARG A 504 -5.04 -29.75 -9.84
N MET A 505 -5.91 -28.74 -9.96
CA MET A 505 -6.83 -28.58 -11.10
C MET A 505 -6.07 -28.38 -12.43
N LEU A 506 -4.96 -27.65 -12.42
CA LEU A 506 -4.07 -27.52 -13.58
C LEU A 506 -3.47 -28.88 -13.97
N ALA A 507 -2.91 -29.64 -13.01
CA ALA A 507 -2.38 -30.97 -13.29
C ALA A 507 -3.46 -31.98 -13.74
N GLU A 508 -4.70 -31.84 -13.26
CA GLU A 508 -5.86 -32.62 -13.74
C GLU A 508 -6.25 -32.25 -15.19
N LEU A 509 -6.15 -30.97 -15.57
CA LEU A 509 -6.34 -30.48 -16.94
C LEU A 509 -5.23 -30.91 -17.89
N ASP A 510 -3.96 -30.77 -17.49
CA ASP A 510 -2.80 -31.24 -18.26
C ASP A 510 -2.90 -32.75 -18.51
N GLN A 511 -3.32 -33.53 -17.51
CA GLN A 511 -3.56 -34.97 -17.68
C GLN A 511 -4.77 -35.30 -18.57
N GLN A 512 -5.75 -34.40 -18.70
CA GLN A 512 -6.85 -34.55 -19.68
C GLN A 512 -6.34 -34.25 -21.09
N PHE A 513 -5.63 -33.14 -21.31
CA PHE A 513 -5.03 -32.81 -22.60
C PHE A 513 -4.03 -33.88 -23.08
N GLU A 514 -3.23 -34.47 -22.19
CA GLU A 514 -2.29 -35.54 -22.57
C GLU A 514 -3.02 -36.81 -23.02
N LYS A 515 -4.16 -37.17 -22.39
CA LYS A 515 -5.02 -38.28 -22.82
C LYS A 515 -5.68 -38.00 -24.17
N GLU A 516 -6.21 -36.78 -24.36
CA GLU A 516 -6.80 -36.38 -25.63
C GLU A 516 -5.76 -36.37 -26.76
N ARG A 517 -4.53 -35.88 -26.50
CA ARG A 517 -3.44 -35.94 -27.48
C ARG A 517 -3.12 -37.39 -27.86
N LEU A 518 -2.97 -38.30 -26.88
CA LEU A 518 -2.71 -39.71 -27.14
C LEU A 518 -3.82 -40.36 -27.99
N CYS A 519 -5.09 -40.15 -27.67
CA CYS A 519 -6.20 -40.65 -28.49
C CYS A 519 -6.22 -40.05 -29.91
N LEU A 520 -5.86 -38.77 -30.08
CA LEU A 520 -5.72 -38.16 -31.41
C LEU A 520 -4.50 -38.70 -32.18
N GLU A 521 -3.42 -39.06 -31.49
CA GLU A 521 -2.25 -39.70 -32.09
C GLU A 521 -2.54 -41.16 -32.51
N GLU A 522 -3.33 -41.92 -31.74
CA GLU A 522 -3.84 -43.24 -32.11
C GLU A 522 -4.80 -43.19 -33.33
N GLN A 523 -5.68 -42.18 -33.40
CA GLN A 523 -6.52 -41.97 -34.59
C GLN A 523 -5.67 -41.61 -35.82
N LYS A 524 -4.65 -40.76 -35.64
CA LYS A 524 -3.70 -40.33 -36.68
C LYS A 524 -2.81 -41.45 -37.20
N THR A 525 -2.40 -42.42 -36.37
CA THR A 525 -1.67 -43.62 -36.83
C THR A 525 -2.60 -44.59 -37.55
N THR A 526 -3.83 -44.80 -37.05
CA THR A 526 -4.85 -45.63 -37.73
C THR A 526 -5.19 -45.10 -39.13
N LEU A 527 -5.41 -43.77 -39.26
CA LEU A 527 -5.67 -43.13 -40.56
C LEU A 527 -4.47 -43.18 -41.52
N ARG A 528 -3.23 -43.24 -41.01
CA ARG A 528 -2.03 -43.42 -41.84
C ARG A 528 -1.96 -44.85 -42.40
N GLN A 529 -2.21 -45.87 -41.57
CA GLN A 529 -2.27 -47.26 -42.03
C GLN A 529 -3.31 -47.44 -43.15
N GLN A 530 -4.50 -46.90 -42.98
CA GLN A 530 -5.55 -46.93 -44.03
C GLN A 530 -5.14 -46.22 -45.33
N LEU A 531 -4.36 -45.14 -45.26
CA LEU A 531 -3.83 -44.46 -46.46
C LEU A 531 -2.72 -45.25 -47.15
N ASP A 532 -1.87 -45.94 -46.40
CA ASP A 532 -0.77 -46.73 -46.95
C ASP A 532 -1.26 -48.08 -47.52
N GLU A 533 -2.25 -48.73 -46.89
CA GLU A 533 -3.00 -49.85 -47.45
C GLU A 533 -3.64 -49.48 -48.82
N LEU A 534 -4.29 -48.32 -48.89
CA LEU A 534 -4.90 -47.83 -50.13
C LEU A 534 -3.87 -47.50 -51.22
N ARG A 535 -2.66 -47.06 -50.83
CA ARG A 535 -1.54 -46.81 -51.75
C ARG A 535 -0.97 -48.10 -52.31
N GLU A 536 -0.78 -49.13 -51.50
CA GLU A 536 -0.35 -50.45 -51.99
C GLU A 536 -1.38 -51.04 -52.96
N GLU A 537 -2.67 -50.94 -52.62
CA GLU A 537 -3.74 -51.43 -53.48
C GLU A 537 -3.78 -50.70 -54.84
N LEU A 538 -3.64 -49.37 -54.86
CA LEU A 538 -3.54 -48.57 -56.08
C LEU A 538 -2.26 -48.87 -56.89
N THR A 539 -1.14 -49.09 -56.22
CA THR A 539 0.15 -49.42 -56.88
C THR A 539 0.08 -50.79 -57.56
N SER A 540 -0.57 -51.77 -56.94
CA SER A 540 -0.81 -53.09 -57.56
C SER A 540 -1.64 -52.99 -58.85
N LYS A 541 -2.67 -52.12 -58.85
CA LYS A 541 -3.54 -51.87 -60.01
C LYS A 541 -2.81 -51.13 -61.14
N LEU A 542 -1.89 -50.22 -60.80
CA LEU A 542 -1.06 -49.52 -61.79
C LEU A 542 -0.09 -50.47 -62.50
N ASN A 543 0.57 -51.36 -61.76
CA ASN A 543 1.51 -52.32 -62.34
C ASN A 543 0.82 -53.26 -63.34
N ALA A 544 -0.35 -53.82 -62.97
CA ALA A 544 -1.13 -54.68 -63.85
C ALA A 544 -1.60 -53.99 -65.15
N ALA A 545 -1.84 -52.68 -65.11
CA ALA A 545 -2.17 -51.91 -66.32
C ALA A 545 -0.94 -51.66 -67.21
N ASN A 546 0.26 -51.56 -66.63
CA ASN A 546 1.49 -51.29 -67.35
C ASN A 546 1.98 -52.51 -68.16
N ASP A 547 1.78 -53.74 -67.64
CA ASP A 547 2.15 -54.98 -68.33
C ASP A 547 1.36 -55.18 -69.65
N GLU A 548 0.08 -54.79 -69.68
CA GLU A 548 -0.76 -54.85 -70.90
C GLU A 548 -0.33 -53.84 -71.98
N VAL A 549 0.23 -52.69 -71.59
CA VAL A 549 0.79 -51.71 -72.55
C VAL A 549 2.02 -52.27 -73.27
N VAL A 550 2.87 -53.01 -72.57
CA VAL A 550 4.06 -53.67 -73.16
C VAL A 550 3.65 -54.71 -74.20
N ARG A 551 2.54 -55.44 -73.95
CA ARG A 551 1.97 -56.43 -74.89
C ARG A 551 1.56 -55.78 -76.23
N LEU A 552 0.86 -54.65 -76.17
CA LEU A 552 0.37 -53.92 -77.35
C LEU A 552 1.50 -53.31 -78.21
N GLN A 553 2.61 -52.90 -77.60
CA GLN A 553 3.74 -52.31 -78.33
C GLN A 553 4.46 -53.31 -79.25
N GLN A 554 4.45 -54.60 -78.92
CA GLN A 554 5.07 -55.65 -79.72
C GLN A 554 4.29 -55.95 -81.02
N GLU A 555 2.97 -55.76 -81.01
CA GLU A 555 2.11 -55.97 -82.20
C GLU A 555 2.35 -54.92 -83.28
N VAL A 556 2.73 -53.68 -82.91
CA VAL A 556 2.94 -52.56 -83.84
C VAL A 556 4.24 -52.70 -84.64
N GLN A 557 5.34 -53.12 -84.01
CA GLN A 557 6.66 -53.22 -84.65
C GLN A 557 6.71 -54.22 -85.82
N GLN A 558 5.73 -55.14 -85.90
CA GLN A 558 5.63 -56.11 -86.98
C GLN A 558 5.11 -55.51 -88.30
N GLY A 559 4.46 -54.34 -88.26
CA GLY A 559 3.81 -53.71 -89.42
C GLY A 559 4.68 -52.77 -90.26
N GLU A 560 5.88 -52.40 -89.80
CA GLU A 560 6.68 -51.33 -90.42
C GLU A 560 7.65 -51.80 -91.54
N GLN A 561 7.66 -53.10 -91.89
CA GLN A 561 8.67 -53.66 -92.81
C GLN A 561 8.31 -53.64 -94.30
N ASP A 562 7.03 -53.48 -94.69
CA ASP A 562 6.55 -53.84 -96.03
C ASP A 562 6.44 -52.68 -97.07
N MET A 563 6.75 -51.43 -96.71
CA MET A 563 6.40 -50.25 -97.54
C MET A 563 7.62 -49.45 -98.05
N GLY A 564 8.24 -49.89 -99.16
CA GLY A 564 9.28 -49.09 -99.83
C GLY A 564 9.57 -49.47 -101.30
N SER A 565 9.05 -48.70 -102.26
CA SER A 565 9.62 -48.61 -103.62
C SER A 565 9.10 -47.40 -104.43
N ALA A 566 9.75 -47.13 -105.57
CA ALA A 566 9.31 -46.30 -106.71
C ALA A 566 9.36 -44.76 -106.58
N GLU A 567 10.58 -44.22 -106.72
CA GLU A 567 10.96 -42.80 -106.83
C GLU A 567 10.46 -42.07 -108.12
N GLY A 568 9.30 -42.44 -108.67
CA GLY A 568 8.80 -41.93 -109.96
C GLY A 568 8.32 -40.46 -109.94
N THR A 569 8.27 -39.82 -108.78
CA THR A 569 7.57 -38.54 -108.55
C THR A 569 8.46 -37.30 -108.59
N ILE A 570 9.76 -37.42 -108.91
CA ILE A 570 10.75 -36.32 -108.76
C ILE A 570 10.43 -35.06 -109.59
N CYS A 571 9.73 -35.19 -110.73
CA CYS A 571 9.28 -34.02 -111.49
C CYS A 571 8.02 -33.36 -110.89
N THR A 572 7.01 -34.15 -110.51
CA THR A 572 5.82 -33.61 -109.82
C THR A 572 6.15 -33.05 -108.43
N LEU A 573 7.21 -33.55 -107.79
CA LEU A 573 7.72 -33.04 -106.53
C LEU A 573 8.22 -31.58 -106.59
N LYS A 574 8.57 -31.03 -107.76
CA LYS A 574 8.95 -29.61 -107.88
C LYS A 574 7.75 -28.67 -107.93
N GLU A 575 6.74 -28.99 -108.75
CA GLU A 575 5.48 -28.23 -108.75
C GLU A 575 4.70 -28.42 -107.43
N ALA A 576 4.87 -29.57 -106.77
CA ALA A 576 4.40 -29.78 -105.41
C ALA A 576 5.27 -29.01 -104.39
N GLN A 577 6.59 -28.87 -104.58
CA GLN A 577 7.46 -28.09 -103.68
C GLN A 577 7.06 -26.61 -103.65
N ASP A 578 6.73 -26.00 -104.79
CA ASP A 578 6.30 -24.59 -104.84
C ASP A 578 4.91 -24.41 -104.18
N LYS A 579 3.96 -25.32 -104.42
CA LYS A 579 2.66 -25.31 -103.72
C LYS A 579 2.79 -25.64 -102.23
N LEU A 580 3.70 -26.53 -101.86
CA LEU A 580 4.06 -26.80 -100.47
C LEU A 580 4.79 -25.63 -99.83
N LEU A 581 5.45 -24.74 -100.58
CA LEU A 581 5.97 -23.48 -100.06
C LEU A 581 4.84 -22.47 -99.79
N GLU A 582 3.86 -22.34 -100.69
CA GLU A 582 2.66 -21.54 -100.43
C GLU A 582 1.81 -22.10 -99.27
N GLU A 583 1.66 -23.42 -99.16
CA GLU A 583 1.00 -24.06 -98.02
C GLU A 583 1.84 -24.03 -96.73
N LEU A 584 3.18 -24.08 -96.83
CA LEU A 584 4.08 -23.83 -95.71
C LEU A 584 3.95 -22.38 -95.25
N ASP A 585 3.80 -21.41 -96.16
CA ASP A 585 3.60 -20.00 -95.82
C ASP A 585 2.17 -19.71 -95.31
N ALA A 586 1.15 -20.40 -95.82
CA ALA A 586 -0.20 -20.36 -95.26
C ALA A 586 -0.28 -21.05 -93.87
N THR A 587 0.48 -22.11 -93.62
CA THR A 587 0.63 -22.68 -92.27
C THR A 587 1.62 -21.87 -91.40
N ARG A 588 2.49 -21.05 -92.01
CA ARG A 588 3.21 -19.94 -91.36
C ARG A 588 2.32 -18.71 -91.13
N ALA A 589 1.14 -18.58 -91.75
CA ALA A 589 0.09 -17.64 -91.35
C ALA A 589 -0.82 -18.22 -90.26
N ARG A 590 -1.55 -19.33 -90.51
CA ARG A 590 -2.55 -19.87 -89.57
C ARG A 590 -2.02 -20.17 -88.17
N LEU A 591 -0.88 -20.87 -88.03
CA LEU A 591 -0.25 -21.08 -86.70
C LEU A 591 0.47 -19.81 -86.16
N ARG A 592 0.12 -18.62 -86.65
CA ARG A 592 0.53 -17.25 -86.26
C ARG A 592 -0.74 -16.42 -85.97
N GLU A 593 -1.91 -17.07 -86.07
CA GLU A 593 -3.27 -16.63 -85.74
C GLU A 593 -3.86 -17.54 -84.65
N THR A 594 -3.77 -18.87 -84.78
CA THR A 594 -3.98 -19.81 -83.64
C THR A 594 -2.91 -19.61 -82.57
N SER A 595 -1.72 -19.24 -83.03
CA SER A 595 -0.68 -18.66 -82.21
C SER A 595 -0.56 -17.16 -82.46
N ASN A 596 -1.69 -16.47 -82.65
CA ASN A 596 -1.93 -15.17 -82.01
C ASN A 596 -3.17 -15.31 -81.08
N LEU A 597 -3.42 -16.53 -80.56
CA LEU A 597 -4.56 -16.85 -79.69
C LEU A 597 -4.17 -17.62 -78.43
N LEU A 598 -3.25 -18.58 -78.50
CA LEU A 598 -2.84 -19.37 -77.33
C LEU A 598 -2.24 -18.49 -76.21
N THR A 599 -1.41 -17.49 -76.50
CA THR A 599 -0.93 -16.55 -75.47
C THR A 599 -1.93 -15.41 -75.16
N ALA A 600 -3.01 -15.24 -75.93
CA ALA A 600 -4.14 -14.42 -75.50
C ALA A 600 -4.81 -15.12 -74.33
N LEU A 601 -5.13 -16.41 -74.54
CA LEU A 601 -5.67 -17.32 -73.55
C LEU A 601 -4.71 -17.55 -72.37
N GLN A 602 -3.38 -17.53 -72.55
CA GLN A 602 -2.44 -17.52 -71.42
C GLN A 602 -2.45 -16.20 -70.65
N GLY A 603 -2.53 -15.04 -71.32
CA GLY A 603 -2.65 -13.74 -70.66
C GLY A 603 -3.97 -13.59 -69.90
N GLU A 604 -5.08 -14.03 -70.50
CA GLU A 604 -6.37 -14.19 -69.85
C GLU A 604 -6.28 -15.14 -68.64
N LEU A 605 -5.68 -16.32 -68.81
CA LEU A 605 -5.51 -17.31 -67.73
C LEU A 605 -4.62 -16.81 -66.60
N GLU A 606 -3.52 -16.11 -66.90
CA GLU A 606 -2.67 -15.48 -65.89
C GLU A 606 -3.41 -14.37 -65.13
N ILE A 607 -4.21 -13.57 -65.83
CA ILE A 607 -4.94 -12.48 -65.18
C ILE A 607 -6.15 -13.01 -64.40
N GLN A 608 -6.81 -14.07 -64.87
CA GLN A 608 -7.80 -14.82 -64.09
C GLN A 608 -7.14 -15.46 -62.86
N LYS A 609 -5.94 -16.06 -62.99
CA LYS A 609 -5.16 -16.56 -61.83
C LYS A 609 -4.87 -15.44 -60.83
N ARG A 610 -4.30 -14.32 -61.25
CA ARG A 610 -4.06 -13.13 -60.39
C ARG A 610 -5.34 -12.61 -59.74
N HIS A 611 -6.47 -12.66 -60.45
CA HIS A 611 -7.78 -12.26 -59.94
C HIS A 611 -8.36 -13.27 -58.91
N HIS A 612 -8.17 -14.57 -59.13
CA HIS A 612 -8.51 -15.62 -58.17
C HIS A 612 -7.59 -15.61 -56.94
N GLU A 613 -6.29 -15.36 -57.12
CA GLU A 613 -5.31 -15.18 -56.04
C GLU A 613 -5.68 -13.96 -55.18
N ALA A 614 -6.02 -12.82 -55.78
CA ALA A 614 -6.52 -11.64 -55.06
C ALA A 614 -7.84 -11.92 -54.31
N LYS A 615 -8.75 -12.72 -54.89
CA LYS A 615 -9.97 -13.19 -54.20
C LYS A 615 -9.67 -14.14 -53.04
N ILE A 616 -8.67 -15.00 -53.16
CA ILE A 616 -8.22 -15.92 -52.09
C ILE A 616 -7.52 -15.15 -50.97
N ILE A 617 -6.78 -14.08 -51.28
CA ILE A 617 -6.17 -13.19 -50.28
C ILE A 617 -7.26 -12.44 -49.51
N THR A 618 -8.13 -11.71 -50.22
CA THR A 618 -9.20 -10.91 -49.59
C THR A 618 -10.16 -11.76 -48.76
N THR A 619 -10.58 -12.94 -49.24
CA THR A 619 -11.42 -13.85 -48.43
C THR A 619 -10.69 -14.41 -47.20
N LYS A 620 -9.37 -14.67 -47.28
CA LYS A 620 -8.57 -15.04 -46.09
C LYS A 620 -8.43 -13.89 -45.10
N GLU A 621 -8.31 -12.65 -45.58
CA GLU A 621 -8.26 -11.44 -44.74
C GLU A 621 -9.62 -11.20 -44.06
N GLU A 622 -10.74 -11.39 -44.76
CA GLU A 622 -12.09 -11.34 -44.19
C GLU A 622 -12.34 -12.43 -43.14
N GLU A 623 -11.96 -13.69 -43.40
CA GLU A 623 -12.08 -14.76 -42.40
C GLU A 623 -11.13 -14.54 -41.22
N LYS A 624 -9.90 -14.04 -41.44
CA LYS A 624 -9.00 -13.65 -40.35
C LYS A 624 -9.63 -12.55 -39.49
N LEU A 625 -10.22 -11.51 -40.08
CA LEU A 625 -10.89 -10.45 -39.34
C LEU A 625 -12.11 -10.96 -38.54
N LYS A 626 -12.83 -11.98 -39.04
CA LYS A 626 -13.91 -12.65 -38.27
C LYS A 626 -13.35 -13.44 -37.08
N MET A 627 -12.26 -14.18 -37.28
CA MET A 627 -11.59 -14.95 -36.21
C MET A 627 -10.98 -14.02 -35.15
N ASP A 628 -10.25 -12.99 -35.56
CA ASP A 628 -9.67 -11.97 -34.66
C ASP A 628 -10.78 -11.27 -33.85
N LYS A 629 -11.93 -10.96 -34.47
CA LYS A 629 -13.10 -10.40 -33.78
C LYS A 629 -13.76 -11.39 -32.81
N MET A 630 -13.90 -12.67 -33.17
CA MET A 630 -14.42 -13.69 -32.26
C MET A 630 -13.49 -13.94 -31.07
N ALA A 631 -12.18 -13.93 -31.28
CA ALA A 631 -11.19 -14.00 -30.20
C ALA A 631 -11.35 -12.82 -29.24
N LEU A 632 -11.39 -11.58 -29.75
CA LEU A 632 -11.59 -10.38 -28.94
C LEU A 632 -12.94 -10.40 -28.19
N GLU A 633 -14.02 -10.85 -28.84
CA GLU A 633 -15.33 -11.01 -28.19
C GLU A 633 -15.35 -12.10 -27.11
N LEU A 634 -14.49 -13.12 -27.20
CA LEU A 634 -14.32 -14.12 -26.15
C LEU A 634 -13.43 -13.58 -25.01
N GLU A 635 -12.31 -12.94 -25.30
CA GLU A 635 -11.45 -12.29 -24.30
C GLU A 635 -12.22 -11.25 -23.48
N LEU A 636 -13.06 -10.42 -24.12
CA LEU A 636 -13.92 -9.45 -23.43
C LEU A 636 -14.98 -10.12 -22.53
N LYS A 637 -15.54 -11.27 -22.94
CA LYS A 637 -16.48 -12.03 -22.10
C LYS A 637 -15.75 -12.68 -20.91
N TRP A 638 -14.62 -13.33 -21.15
CA TRP A 638 -13.81 -13.97 -20.12
C TRP A 638 -13.28 -12.96 -19.09
N THR A 639 -12.73 -11.82 -19.53
CA THR A 639 -12.25 -10.77 -18.63
C THR A 639 -13.38 -10.12 -17.83
N GLU A 640 -14.56 -9.90 -18.40
CA GLU A 640 -15.71 -9.40 -17.64
C GLU A 640 -16.24 -10.44 -16.64
N THR A 641 -16.33 -11.73 -16.98
CA THR A 641 -16.68 -12.77 -16.00
C THR A 641 -15.65 -12.87 -14.88
N LEU A 642 -14.36 -12.83 -15.20
CA LEU A 642 -13.29 -12.85 -14.19
C LEU A 642 -13.36 -11.60 -13.28
N ARG A 643 -13.67 -10.44 -13.86
CA ARG A 643 -13.89 -9.19 -13.10
C ARG A 643 -15.12 -9.26 -12.20
N GLN A 644 -16.18 -9.95 -12.61
CA GLN A 644 -17.38 -10.16 -11.81
C GLN A 644 -17.15 -11.16 -10.66
N GLU A 645 -16.48 -12.30 -10.89
CA GLU A 645 -16.11 -13.22 -9.80
C GLU A 645 -15.11 -12.57 -8.84
N CYS A 646 -14.10 -11.84 -9.34
CA CYS A 646 -13.22 -11.01 -8.50
C CYS A 646 -13.94 -9.84 -7.82
N LYS A 647 -15.17 -9.49 -8.21
CA LYS A 647 -16.00 -8.52 -7.50
C LYS A 647 -16.77 -9.21 -6.36
N LYS A 648 -17.41 -10.36 -6.62
CA LYS A 648 -18.10 -11.18 -5.61
C LYS A 648 -17.15 -11.58 -4.48
N LEU A 649 -15.98 -12.13 -4.80
CA LEU A 649 -14.97 -12.53 -3.80
C LEU A 649 -14.45 -11.35 -2.95
N ARG A 650 -14.60 -10.10 -3.41
CA ARG A 650 -14.28 -8.85 -2.65
C ARG A 650 -15.50 -8.22 -1.96
N GLU A 651 -16.67 -8.84 -2.11
CA GLU A 651 -17.91 -8.50 -1.43
C GLU A 651 -18.13 -9.56 -0.34
N GLU A 652 -18.07 -10.85 -0.66
CA GLU A 652 -18.02 -11.99 0.27
C GLU A 652 -16.93 -11.82 1.36
N LEU A 653 -15.65 -11.64 0.98
CA LEU A 653 -14.55 -11.40 1.95
C LEU A 653 -14.74 -10.12 2.78
N ARG A 654 -15.59 -9.18 2.34
CA ARG A 654 -15.89 -7.95 3.08
C ARG A 654 -17.06 -8.15 4.04
N GLU A 655 -18.08 -8.91 3.62
CA GLU A 655 -19.18 -9.34 4.47
C GLU A 655 -18.65 -10.25 5.58
N ASP A 656 -17.80 -11.25 5.27
CA ASP A 656 -17.04 -12.04 6.26
C ASP A 656 -16.31 -11.15 7.27
N HIS A 657 -15.55 -10.15 6.78
CA HIS A 657 -14.81 -9.21 7.64
C HIS A 657 -15.72 -8.29 8.47
N GLU A 658 -16.90 -7.92 7.98
CA GLU A 658 -17.87 -7.11 8.71
C GLU A 658 -18.66 -7.94 9.73
N GLU A 659 -18.93 -9.22 9.45
CA GLU A 659 -19.50 -10.18 10.40
C GLU A 659 -18.50 -10.57 11.50
N ASP A 660 -17.24 -10.93 11.18
CA ASP A 660 -16.17 -11.18 12.17
C ASP A 660 -16.00 -9.98 13.11
N LYS A 661 -16.02 -8.76 12.54
CA LYS A 661 -15.95 -7.51 13.29
C LYS A 661 -17.19 -7.27 14.14
N ALA A 662 -18.39 -7.56 13.65
CA ALA A 662 -19.62 -7.45 14.42
C ALA A 662 -19.67 -8.46 15.58
N LEU A 663 -19.24 -9.70 15.35
CA LEU A 663 -19.11 -10.74 16.36
C LEU A 663 -18.07 -10.36 17.43
N ALA A 664 -16.89 -9.88 17.02
CA ALA A 664 -15.85 -9.42 17.94
C ALA A 664 -16.30 -8.21 18.77
N LEU A 665 -17.00 -7.24 18.17
CA LEU A 665 -17.59 -6.10 18.89
C LEU A 665 -18.71 -6.54 19.84
N SER A 666 -19.55 -7.50 19.44
CA SER A 666 -20.60 -8.06 20.30
C SER A 666 -20.02 -8.84 21.49
N GLN A 667 -18.96 -9.64 21.28
CA GLN A 667 -18.25 -10.35 22.35
C GLN A 667 -17.56 -9.37 23.31
N LEU A 668 -16.92 -8.32 22.79
CA LEU A 668 -16.31 -7.27 23.61
C LEU A 668 -17.36 -6.49 24.42
N ALA A 669 -18.51 -6.16 23.82
CA ALA A 669 -19.62 -5.54 24.53
C ALA A 669 -20.20 -6.45 25.62
N GLN A 670 -20.38 -7.74 25.33
CA GLN A 670 -20.85 -8.73 26.31
C GLN A 670 -19.86 -8.91 27.47
N SER A 671 -18.54 -8.97 27.19
CA SER A 671 -17.49 -8.99 28.22
C SER A 671 -17.55 -7.73 29.08
N LYS A 672 -17.75 -6.55 28.48
CA LYS A 672 -17.84 -5.28 29.22
C LYS A 672 -19.13 -5.16 30.03
N GLU A 673 -20.26 -5.69 29.58
CA GLU A 673 -21.48 -5.77 30.41
C GLU A 673 -21.31 -6.79 31.56
N GLN A 674 -20.55 -7.88 31.36
CA GLN A 674 -20.21 -8.84 32.43
C GLN A 674 -19.22 -8.24 33.45
N GLU A 675 -18.21 -7.49 33.01
CA GLU A 675 -17.33 -6.71 33.89
C GLU A 675 -18.11 -5.64 34.65
N LEU A 676 -19.00 -4.89 33.99
CA LEU A 676 -19.82 -3.85 34.63
C LEU A 676 -20.86 -4.43 35.59
N SER A 677 -21.47 -5.59 35.29
CA SER A 677 -22.40 -6.24 36.21
C SER A 677 -21.69 -6.85 37.42
N SER A 678 -20.58 -7.57 37.23
CA SER A 678 -19.77 -8.07 38.36
C SER A 678 -19.17 -6.94 39.21
N ALA A 679 -18.75 -5.83 38.59
CA ALA A 679 -18.37 -4.60 39.31
C ALA A 679 -19.55 -4.00 40.09
N ARG A 680 -20.72 -3.82 39.46
CA ARG A 680 -21.95 -3.34 40.12
C ARG A 680 -22.32 -4.25 41.31
N GLU A 681 -22.32 -5.57 41.14
CA GLU A 681 -22.62 -6.50 42.23
C GLU A 681 -21.57 -6.45 43.36
N SER A 682 -20.27 -6.33 43.04
CA SER A 682 -19.23 -6.22 44.08
C SER A 682 -19.36 -4.92 44.89
N TRP A 683 -19.67 -3.80 44.23
CA TRP A 683 -20.00 -2.54 44.90
C TRP A 683 -21.32 -2.62 45.67
N GLN A 684 -22.33 -3.31 45.14
CA GLN A 684 -23.62 -3.48 45.81
C GLN A 684 -23.47 -4.34 47.07
N ARG A 685 -22.74 -5.46 47.00
CA ARG A 685 -22.33 -6.24 48.19
C ARG A 685 -21.53 -5.37 49.16
N LYS A 686 -20.65 -4.48 48.69
CA LYS A 686 -19.91 -3.54 49.55
C LYS A 686 -20.82 -2.52 50.25
N VAL A 687 -21.89 -2.07 49.58
CA VAL A 687 -22.92 -1.21 50.17
C VAL A 687 -23.79 -1.99 51.16
N GLU A 688 -24.13 -3.24 50.86
CA GLU A 688 -24.86 -4.15 51.75
C GLU A 688 -24.03 -4.46 53.02
N ASP A 689 -22.75 -4.85 52.89
CA ASP A 689 -21.76 -4.98 53.99
C ASP A 689 -21.76 -3.75 54.91
N LEU A 690 -21.73 -2.55 54.31
CA LEU A 690 -21.64 -1.27 55.04
C LEU A 690 -22.98 -0.89 55.68
N LEU A 691 -24.10 -1.20 55.05
CA LEU A 691 -25.44 -1.02 55.63
C LEU A 691 -25.67 -1.98 56.79
N GLU A 692 -25.22 -3.23 56.70
CA GLU A 692 -25.24 -4.18 57.81
C GLU A 692 -24.36 -3.69 58.97
N GLN A 693 -23.12 -3.25 58.71
CA GLN A 693 -22.24 -2.65 59.72
C GLN A 693 -22.87 -1.40 60.37
N ILE A 694 -23.51 -0.52 59.59
CA ILE A 694 -24.24 0.64 60.11
C ILE A 694 -25.46 0.18 60.94
N SER A 695 -26.13 -0.91 60.58
CA SER A 695 -27.26 -1.46 61.36
C SER A 695 -26.80 -2.05 62.69
N LEU A 696 -25.69 -2.81 62.70
CA LEU A 696 -25.08 -3.38 63.89
C LEU A 696 -24.53 -2.29 64.83
N LEU A 697 -23.90 -1.24 64.27
CA LEU A 697 -23.47 -0.07 65.03
C LEU A 697 -24.67 0.68 65.62
N LYS A 698 -25.75 0.90 64.86
CA LYS A 698 -26.99 1.49 65.39
C LYS A 698 -27.60 0.67 66.52
N GLN A 699 -27.74 -0.64 66.33
CA GLN A 699 -28.30 -1.56 67.33
C GLN A 699 -27.42 -1.62 68.59
N SER A 700 -26.09 -1.61 68.44
CA SER A 700 -25.16 -1.50 69.57
C SER A 700 -25.29 -0.17 70.31
N LEU A 701 -25.39 0.95 69.58
CA LEU A 701 -25.57 2.28 70.16
C LEU A 701 -26.92 2.45 70.85
N GLU A 702 -27.99 1.86 70.30
CA GLU A 702 -29.34 1.85 70.87
C GLU A 702 -29.45 0.92 72.09
N MET A 703 -28.71 -0.20 72.10
CA MET A 703 -28.53 -1.05 73.28
C MET A 703 -27.75 -0.32 74.37
N GLN A 704 -26.66 0.40 74.05
CA GLN A 704 -25.94 1.22 75.03
C GLN A 704 -26.79 2.40 75.53
N LEU A 705 -27.57 3.04 74.65
CA LEU A 705 -28.47 4.14 75.01
C LEU A 705 -29.55 3.65 75.97
N SER A 706 -30.23 2.54 75.66
CA SER A 706 -31.24 1.94 76.54
C SER A 706 -30.67 1.40 77.85
N GLN A 707 -29.45 0.83 77.85
CA GLN A 707 -28.74 0.48 79.09
C GLN A 707 -28.44 1.72 79.94
N SER A 708 -27.92 2.79 79.34
CA SER A 708 -27.64 4.06 80.04
C SER A 708 -28.93 4.72 80.56
N GLN A 709 -30.02 4.65 79.81
CA GLN A 709 -31.33 5.18 80.18
C GLN A 709 -31.99 4.37 81.29
N SER A 710 -31.87 3.04 81.29
CA SER A 710 -32.34 2.19 82.39
C SER A 710 -31.53 2.41 83.67
N SER A 711 -30.21 2.61 83.56
CA SER A 711 -29.34 2.98 84.68
C SER A 711 -29.69 4.36 85.24
N LEU A 712 -29.97 5.32 84.37
CA LEU A 712 -30.44 6.66 84.74
C LEU A 712 -31.81 6.60 85.44
N GLN A 713 -32.74 5.78 84.94
CA GLN A 713 -34.05 5.56 85.57
C GLN A 713 -33.93 4.91 86.95
N GLN A 714 -33.06 3.89 87.12
CA GLN A 714 -32.79 3.29 88.42
C GLN A 714 -32.20 4.31 89.40
N LEU A 715 -31.23 5.12 88.97
CA LEU A 715 -30.63 6.16 89.80
C LEU A 715 -31.61 7.30 90.14
N GLN A 716 -32.47 7.70 89.19
CA GLN A 716 -33.56 8.64 89.45
C GLN A 716 -34.59 8.05 90.43
N GLN A 717 -34.89 6.75 90.34
CA GLN A 717 -35.78 6.07 91.26
C GLN A 717 -35.18 6.01 92.66
N GLN A 718 -33.89 5.68 92.80
CA GLN A 718 -33.15 5.74 94.07
C GLN A 718 -33.19 7.15 94.67
N PHE A 719 -32.84 8.20 93.92
CA PHE A 719 -32.94 9.58 94.42
C PHE A 719 -34.38 10.01 94.75
N SER A 720 -35.41 9.44 94.08
CA SER A 720 -36.80 9.69 94.45
C SER A 720 -37.17 9.01 95.77
N GLN A 721 -36.71 7.78 96.01
CA GLN A 721 -36.90 7.04 97.25
C GLN A 721 -36.15 7.69 98.43
N GLU A 722 -34.91 8.15 98.22
CA GLU A 722 -34.17 8.93 99.21
C GLU A 722 -34.88 10.26 99.53
N ARG A 723 -35.39 10.97 98.52
CA ARG A 723 -36.20 12.18 98.74
C ARG A 723 -37.49 11.91 99.51
N GLU A 724 -38.18 10.82 99.22
CA GLU A 724 -39.40 10.44 99.96
C GLU A 724 -39.07 9.99 101.38
N HIS A 725 -37.98 9.26 101.60
CA HIS A 725 -37.51 8.89 102.94
C HIS A 725 -37.10 10.11 103.77
N LEU A 726 -36.32 11.04 103.21
CA LEU A 726 -35.96 12.30 103.86
C LEU A 726 -37.19 13.19 104.10
N ARG A 727 -38.16 13.19 103.19
CA ARG A 727 -39.44 13.90 103.40
C ARG A 727 -40.23 13.30 104.55
N LEU A 728 -40.33 11.97 104.63
CA LEU A 728 -41.01 11.29 105.74
C LEU A 728 -40.30 11.55 107.07
N GLN A 729 -38.95 11.52 107.11
CA GLN A 729 -38.19 11.92 108.30
C GLN A 729 -38.45 13.39 108.70
N LEU A 730 -38.56 14.30 107.72
CA LEU A 730 -38.91 15.71 107.98
C LEU A 730 -40.35 15.87 108.48
N ASP A 731 -41.32 15.14 107.92
CA ASP A 731 -42.72 15.14 108.39
C ASP A 731 -42.84 14.48 109.78
N GLU A 732 -42.02 13.46 110.10
CA GLU A 732 -41.92 12.88 111.46
C GLU A 732 -41.30 13.85 112.46
N LEU A 733 -40.19 14.51 112.11
CA LEU A 733 -39.56 15.55 112.95
C LEU A 733 -40.48 16.77 113.12
N GLN A 734 -41.22 17.15 112.08
CA GLN A 734 -42.20 18.24 112.12
C GLN A 734 -43.42 17.86 112.97
N THR A 735 -43.94 16.64 112.87
CA THR A 735 -45.04 16.18 113.74
C THR A 735 -44.59 15.91 115.17
N GLU A 736 -43.35 15.49 115.41
CA GLU A 736 -42.73 15.53 116.74
C GLU A 736 -42.64 16.97 117.28
N HIS A 737 -42.18 17.93 116.47
CA HIS A 737 -42.10 19.33 116.86
C HIS A 737 -43.50 19.90 117.16
N GLN A 738 -44.49 19.61 116.32
CA GLN A 738 -45.89 19.97 116.55
C GLN A 738 -46.46 19.30 117.82
N ARG A 739 -46.15 18.03 118.11
CA ARG A 739 -46.53 17.38 119.37
C ARG A 739 -45.85 18.00 120.58
N ARG A 740 -44.57 18.39 120.47
CA ARG A 740 -43.83 19.13 121.52
C ARG A 740 -44.44 20.52 121.72
N GLN A 741 -44.78 21.22 120.64
CA GLN A 741 -45.43 22.52 120.66
C GLN A 741 -46.86 22.46 121.20
N GLN A 742 -47.63 21.42 120.86
CA GLN A 742 -48.97 21.15 121.43
C GLN A 742 -48.88 20.87 122.92
N ARG A 743 -47.97 20.00 123.38
CA ARG A 743 -47.74 19.79 124.82
C ARG A 743 -47.29 21.06 125.54
N LEU A 744 -46.47 21.89 124.89
CA LEU A 744 -46.07 23.20 125.43
C LEU A 744 -47.24 24.18 125.47
N GLN A 745 -48.14 24.15 124.47
CA GLN A 745 -49.38 24.91 124.43
C GLN A 745 -50.41 24.40 125.44
N GLU A 746 -50.47 23.11 125.72
CA GLU A 746 -51.33 22.48 126.75
C GLU A 746 -50.83 22.85 128.15
N LEU A 747 -49.51 22.78 128.39
CA LEU A 747 -48.88 23.26 129.62
C LEU A 747 -49.01 24.77 129.79
N HIS A 748 -48.92 25.54 128.69
CA HIS A 748 -49.20 26.96 128.72
C HIS A 748 -50.68 27.26 128.93
N LEU A 749 -51.60 26.46 128.37
CA LEU A 749 -53.04 26.61 128.57
C LEU A 749 -53.47 26.23 129.98
N SER A 750 -52.90 25.20 130.61
CA SER A 750 -53.17 24.88 132.01
C SER A 750 -52.57 25.94 132.93
N SER A 751 -51.32 26.37 132.70
CA SER A 751 -50.72 27.50 133.43
C SER A 751 -51.50 28.81 133.23
N MET A 752 -52.01 29.07 132.03
CA MET A 752 -52.89 30.22 131.74
C MET A 752 -54.29 30.04 132.32
N GLN A 753 -54.81 28.82 132.47
CA GLN A 753 -56.06 28.55 133.18
C GLN A 753 -55.89 28.76 134.68
N ASP A 754 -54.78 28.34 135.28
CA ASP A 754 -54.45 28.62 136.68
C ASP A 754 -54.26 30.13 136.92
N MET A 755 -53.52 30.81 136.04
CA MET A 755 -53.38 32.27 136.05
C MET A 755 -54.68 33.01 135.72
N GLU A 756 -55.58 32.43 134.92
CA GLU A 756 -56.94 32.92 134.72
C GLU A 756 -57.83 32.65 135.93
N HIS A 757 -57.64 31.55 136.67
CA HIS A 757 -58.38 31.29 137.89
C HIS A 757 -57.87 32.15 139.04
N ALA A 758 -56.59 32.52 139.08
CA ALA A 758 -56.08 33.62 139.90
C ALA A 758 -56.73 34.94 139.45
N ARG A 759 -56.54 35.35 138.19
CA ARG A 759 -57.12 36.58 137.63
C ARG A 759 -58.65 36.66 137.72
N LYS A 760 -59.41 35.56 137.76
CA LYS A 760 -60.88 35.55 137.93
C LYS A 760 -61.32 35.68 139.39
N ARG A 761 -60.43 35.42 140.35
CA ARG A 761 -60.58 35.85 141.75
C ARG A 761 -60.24 37.34 141.83
N ASP A 762 -59.06 37.72 141.36
CA ASP A 762 -58.60 39.12 141.35
C ASP A 762 -59.57 40.05 140.60
N LEU A 763 -60.15 39.61 139.47
CA LEU A 763 -61.14 40.36 138.68
C LEU A 763 -62.53 40.35 139.30
N LYS A 764 -62.91 39.41 140.17
CA LYS A 764 -64.15 39.62 140.95
C LYS A 764 -63.93 40.76 141.95
N ASP A 765 -62.84 40.66 142.69
CA ASP A 765 -62.40 41.67 143.65
C ASP A 765 -62.18 43.04 142.98
N LEU A 766 -61.73 43.08 141.72
CA LEU A 766 -61.57 44.30 140.93
C LEU A 766 -62.87 44.76 140.26
N GLU A 767 -63.71 43.87 139.72
CA GLU A 767 -64.98 44.24 139.08
C GLU A 767 -65.96 44.87 140.08
N GLU A 768 -66.00 44.44 141.33
CA GLU A 768 -66.84 45.08 142.36
C GLU A 768 -66.39 46.53 142.62
N ARG A 769 -65.09 46.82 142.47
CA ARG A 769 -64.50 48.17 142.55
C ARG A 769 -64.66 48.94 141.24
N LEU A 770 -64.56 48.29 140.09
CA LEU A 770 -64.59 48.92 138.76
C LEU A 770 -66.02 49.17 138.26
N ARG A 771 -67.01 48.34 138.63
CA ARG A 771 -68.44 48.62 138.38
C ARG A 771 -68.90 49.94 139.02
N HIS A 772 -68.30 50.32 140.16
CA HIS A 772 -68.52 51.63 140.77
C HIS A 772 -67.84 52.79 140.02
N HIS A 773 -66.84 52.54 139.18
CA HIS A 773 -66.05 53.57 138.51
C HIS A 773 -66.45 53.76 137.04
N HIS A 774 -66.59 52.68 136.27
CA HIS A 774 -66.89 52.73 134.83
C HIS A 774 -68.29 53.21 134.47
N HIS A 775 -69.23 53.26 135.42
CA HIS A 775 -70.54 53.89 135.19
C HIS A 775 -70.44 55.42 135.01
N ALA A 776 -69.38 56.05 135.52
CA ALA A 776 -69.18 57.50 135.41
C ALA A 776 -68.52 57.94 134.09
N GLU A 777 -67.70 57.09 133.47
CA GLU A 777 -66.79 57.49 132.38
C GLU A 777 -67.30 57.11 130.98
N LEU A 778 -68.11 56.05 130.86
CA LEU A 778 -68.66 55.60 129.56
C LEU A 778 -69.70 56.54 128.94
N GLN A 779 -70.08 57.60 129.65
CA GLN A 779 -71.04 58.62 129.22
C GLN A 779 -70.40 59.68 128.30
N THR A 780 -69.10 59.96 128.42
CA THR A 780 -68.49 61.19 127.85
C THR A 780 -67.72 60.97 126.54
N LEU A 781 -67.17 59.77 126.30
CA LEU A 781 -66.25 59.53 125.18
C LEU A 781 -66.94 59.17 123.84
N ARG A 782 -68.23 58.78 123.87
CA ARG A 782 -68.92 58.26 122.67
C ARG A 782 -69.25 59.30 121.60
N ASP A 783 -69.51 60.55 121.98
CA ASP A 783 -70.05 61.55 121.04
C ASP A 783 -68.98 62.18 120.13
N ALA A 784 -67.72 62.21 120.57
CA ALA A 784 -66.63 62.90 119.86
C ALA A 784 -66.22 62.23 118.53
N HIS A 785 -66.21 60.89 118.45
CA HIS A 785 -65.55 60.18 117.36
C HIS A 785 -66.36 60.05 116.06
N ARG A 786 -67.67 60.37 116.06
CA ARG A 786 -68.53 60.08 114.90
C ARG A 786 -68.37 61.06 113.73
N GLN A 787 -67.96 62.30 113.96
CA GLN A 787 -68.02 63.37 112.94
C GLN A 787 -66.80 63.46 112.01
N SER A 788 -65.67 62.85 112.39
CA SER A 788 -64.37 63.06 111.73
C SER A 788 -64.09 62.17 110.50
N ILE A 789 -64.99 61.25 110.13
CA ILE A 789 -64.74 60.18 109.15
C ILE A 789 -65.47 60.40 107.82
N GLU A 790 -66.61 61.12 107.82
CA GLU A 790 -67.48 61.28 106.64
C GLU A 790 -66.86 62.14 105.53
N THR A 791 -66.12 63.20 105.90
CA THR A 791 -65.69 64.27 104.98
C THR A 791 -64.51 63.90 104.08
N LEU A 792 -63.65 62.96 104.50
CA LEU A 792 -62.34 62.73 103.89
C LEU A 792 -62.40 61.83 102.63
N LYS A 793 -63.55 61.20 102.34
CA LYS A 793 -63.69 60.26 101.21
C LYS A 793 -64.09 60.89 99.88
N GLN A 794 -64.81 62.01 99.86
CA GLN A 794 -65.45 62.50 98.64
C GLN A 794 -64.51 63.25 97.68
N GLN A 795 -63.31 63.65 98.12
CA GLN A 795 -62.44 64.55 97.35
C GLN A 795 -61.45 63.81 96.42
N SER A 796 -61.03 62.59 96.75
CA SER A 796 -59.95 61.90 96.02
C SER A 796 -60.39 61.18 94.72
N GLU A 797 -61.69 61.00 94.48
CA GLU A 797 -62.19 60.21 93.33
C GLU A 797 -62.36 61.02 92.04
N GLN A 798 -62.47 62.36 92.10
CA GLN A 798 -62.76 63.17 90.91
C GLN A 798 -61.51 63.58 90.11
N GLU A 799 -60.36 63.79 90.75
CA GLU A 799 -59.15 64.33 90.10
C GLU A 799 -58.38 63.28 89.27
N LEU A 800 -58.56 61.99 89.57
CA LEU A 800 -57.78 60.89 88.96
C LEU A 800 -58.24 60.46 87.56
N GLN A 801 -59.38 60.98 87.09
CA GLN A 801 -60.10 60.42 85.94
C GLN A 801 -60.07 61.33 84.68
N THR A 802 -59.80 62.63 84.82
CA THR A 802 -59.62 63.56 83.69
C THR A 802 -58.22 63.45 83.08
N LEU A 803 -57.18 63.52 83.92
CA LEU A 803 -55.76 63.60 83.52
C LEU A 803 -55.25 62.39 82.70
N ARG A 804 -56.02 61.30 82.63
CA ARG A 804 -55.67 60.08 81.89
C ARG A 804 -56.03 60.12 80.41
N PHE A 805 -57.02 60.92 80.01
CA PHE A 805 -57.55 60.87 78.63
C PHE A 805 -56.76 61.75 77.66
N GLU A 806 -56.36 62.93 78.12
CA GLU A 806 -55.73 63.96 77.27
C GLU A 806 -54.33 63.55 76.78
N LEU A 807 -53.52 62.92 77.66
CA LEU A 807 -52.16 62.50 77.35
C LEU A 807 -52.06 61.31 76.37
N GLU A 808 -53.15 60.55 76.17
CA GLU A 808 -53.08 59.30 75.39
C GLU A 808 -53.33 59.50 73.89
N ASP A 809 -53.96 60.59 73.46
CA ASP A 809 -54.28 60.82 72.03
C ASP A 809 -53.25 61.72 71.32
N GLU A 810 -52.69 62.74 71.97
CA GLU A 810 -51.65 63.61 71.38
C GLU A 810 -50.42 62.81 70.90
N GLY A 811 -49.98 61.84 71.71
CA GLY A 811 -48.85 60.97 71.39
C GLY A 811 -49.10 60.03 70.19
N LYS A 812 -50.36 59.64 69.94
CA LYS A 812 -50.74 58.77 68.82
C LYS A 812 -50.75 59.54 67.49
N ALA A 813 -51.23 60.78 67.50
CA ALA A 813 -51.29 61.62 66.31
C ALA A 813 -49.89 61.99 65.78
N MET A 814 -48.97 62.40 66.66
CA MET A 814 -47.65 62.89 66.27
C MET A 814 -46.72 61.78 65.70
N LEU A 815 -46.90 60.53 66.15
CA LEU A 815 -46.16 59.37 65.62
C LEU A 815 -46.65 58.91 64.24
N ALA A 816 -47.86 59.30 63.82
CA ALA A 816 -48.42 58.90 62.52
C ALA A 816 -47.90 59.77 61.36
N SER A 817 -47.83 61.10 61.55
CA SER A 817 -47.38 62.04 60.50
C SER A 817 -45.92 61.82 60.10
N LEU A 818 -45.01 61.76 61.08
CA LEU A 818 -43.57 61.55 60.85
C LEU A 818 -43.27 60.22 60.14
N ARG A 819 -44.09 59.19 60.36
CA ARG A 819 -43.99 57.90 59.63
C ARG A 819 -44.53 57.97 58.21
N SER A 820 -45.43 58.90 57.90
CA SER A 820 -45.94 59.11 56.54
C SER A 820 -44.92 59.83 55.66
N GLU A 821 -44.36 60.95 56.14
CA GLU A 821 -43.42 61.78 55.37
C GLU A 821 -42.10 61.04 55.08
N LEU A 822 -41.53 60.35 56.08
CA LEU A 822 -40.29 59.60 55.91
C LEU A 822 -40.43 58.47 54.87
N ASN A 823 -41.58 57.80 54.83
CA ASN A 823 -41.85 56.76 53.81
C ASN A 823 -42.08 57.37 52.41
N HIS A 824 -42.71 58.53 52.31
CA HIS A 824 -42.92 59.20 51.02
C HIS A 824 -41.60 59.68 50.38
N ILE A 825 -40.69 60.23 51.19
CA ILE A 825 -39.35 60.67 50.75
C ILE A 825 -38.48 59.46 50.35
N HIS A 826 -38.48 58.37 51.12
CA HIS A 826 -37.77 57.15 50.72
C HIS A 826 -38.34 56.54 49.43
N ALA A 827 -39.66 56.44 49.29
CA ALA A 827 -40.28 55.86 48.10
C ALA A 827 -39.96 56.66 46.82
N SER A 828 -40.08 57.99 46.87
CA SER A 828 -39.78 58.85 45.71
C SER A 828 -38.29 58.83 45.33
N ALA A 829 -37.37 58.81 46.30
CA ALA A 829 -35.95 58.70 46.03
C ALA A 829 -35.56 57.34 45.41
N ILE A 830 -36.10 56.23 45.93
CA ILE A 830 -35.84 54.88 45.41
C ILE A 830 -36.41 54.71 43.99
N GLU A 831 -37.59 55.24 43.73
CA GLU A 831 -38.24 55.13 42.42
C GLU A 831 -37.53 55.99 41.36
N HIS A 832 -37.09 57.21 41.71
CA HIS A 832 -36.31 58.05 40.80
C HIS A 832 -34.93 57.43 40.49
N LEU A 833 -34.27 56.83 41.49
CA LEU A 833 -32.99 56.14 41.27
C LEU A 833 -33.16 54.86 40.43
N ARG A 834 -34.28 54.15 40.59
CA ARG A 834 -34.64 53.03 39.71
C ARG A 834 -34.86 53.47 38.27
N GLN A 835 -35.55 54.59 38.05
CA GLN A 835 -35.85 55.07 36.69
C GLN A 835 -34.59 55.54 35.96
N THR A 836 -33.67 56.26 36.62
CA THR A 836 -32.37 56.62 36.00
C THR A 836 -31.53 55.37 35.74
N HIS A 837 -31.39 54.45 36.70
CA HIS A 837 -30.66 53.20 36.50
C HIS A 837 -31.27 52.33 35.39
N GLN A 838 -32.60 52.30 35.23
CA GLN A 838 -33.25 51.57 34.13
C GLN A 838 -33.03 52.25 32.77
N GLN A 839 -33.06 53.58 32.69
CA GLN A 839 -32.77 54.29 31.43
C GLN A 839 -31.29 54.17 31.04
N GLU A 840 -30.36 54.34 31.98
CA GLU A 840 -28.93 54.17 31.76
C GLU A 840 -28.58 52.71 31.41
N ALA A 841 -29.15 51.73 32.12
CA ALA A 841 -28.98 50.32 31.77
C ALA A 841 -29.61 49.96 30.42
N ALA A 842 -30.73 50.57 30.02
CA ALA A 842 -31.32 50.36 28.70
C ALA A 842 -30.47 50.96 27.58
N VAL A 843 -29.91 52.16 27.77
CA VAL A 843 -29.01 52.81 26.80
C VAL A 843 -27.66 52.10 26.72
N ALA A 844 -27.09 51.68 27.86
CA ALA A 844 -25.89 50.86 27.91
C ALA A 844 -26.12 49.49 27.25
N LYS A 845 -27.28 48.84 27.50
CA LYS A 845 -27.64 47.58 26.85
C LYS A 845 -27.87 47.74 25.35
N LEU A 846 -28.57 48.77 24.89
CA LEU A 846 -28.78 49.01 23.45
C LEU A 846 -27.48 49.37 22.71
N SER A 847 -26.56 50.10 23.34
CA SER A 847 -25.24 50.37 22.76
C SER A 847 -24.31 49.15 22.80
N LEU A 848 -24.39 48.31 23.84
CA LEU A 848 -23.72 47.02 23.89
C LEU A 848 -24.29 46.04 22.85
N GLU A 849 -25.60 45.92 22.72
CA GLU A 849 -26.26 45.07 21.72
C GLU A 849 -25.95 45.55 20.30
N LYS A 850 -25.95 46.87 20.04
CA LYS A 850 -25.55 47.43 18.74
C LYS A 850 -24.07 47.23 18.43
N THR A 851 -23.18 47.32 19.41
CA THR A 851 -21.74 47.05 19.20
C THR A 851 -21.45 45.55 19.08
N LEU A 852 -22.14 44.68 19.83
CA LEU A 852 -22.07 43.24 19.65
C LEU A 852 -22.64 42.81 18.30
N GLU A 853 -23.74 43.40 17.83
CA GLU A 853 -24.31 43.04 16.54
C GLU A 853 -23.46 43.55 15.37
N ASN A 854 -22.88 44.75 15.48
CA ASN A 854 -21.85 45.24 14.55
C ASN A 854 -20.61 44.33 14.52
N ASN A 855 -20.11 43.90 15.69
CA ASN A 855 -19.00 42.94 15.77
C ASN A 855 -19.40 41.60 15.15
N ARG A 856 -20.61 41.07 15.41
CA ARG A 856 -21.10 39.83 14.80
C ARG A 856 -21.30 39.94 13.29
N THR A 857 -21.66 41.11 12.75
CA THR A 857 -21.66 41.33 11.29
C THR A 857 -20.24 41.34 10.75
N GLN A 858 -19.28 42.00 11.41
CA GLN A 858 -17.88 41.98 10.99
C GLN A 858 -17.25 40.59 11.15
N GLU A 859 -17.56 39.83 12.19
CA GLU A 859 -17.14 38.43 12.35
C GLU A 859 -17.78 37.56 11.27
N ARG A 860 -19.06 37.73 10.92
CA ARG A 860 -19.69 37.02 9.80
C ARG A 860 -19.09 37.37 8.45
N GLU A 861 -18.77 38.64 8.20
CA GLU A 861 -18.10 39.10 6.99
C GLU A 861 -16.65 38.61 6.91
N LEU A 862 -15.91 38.63 8.02
CA LEU A 862 -14.53 38.14 8.10
C LEU A 862 -14.47 36.60 8.04
N LEU A 863 -15.38 35.88 8.67
CA LEU A 863 -15.52 34.42 8.55
C LEU A 863 -16.00 34.02 7.14
N GLY A 864 -16.91 34.79 6.55
CA GLY A 864 -17.28 34.67 5.14
C GLY A 864 -16.07 34.87 4.23
N ARG A 865 -15.27 35.92 4.47
CA ARG A 865 -14.06 36.19 3.68
C ARG A 865 -12.95 35.17 3.92
N ILE A 866 -12.82 34.64 5.14
CA ILE A 866 -11.91 33.54 5.47
C ILE A 866 -12.34 32.25 4.77
N THR A 867 -13.64 31.93 4.75
CA THR A 867 -14.15 30.75 4.03
C THR A 867 -14.03 30.90 2.52
N GLU A 868 -14.36 32.07 1.93
CA GLU A 868 -14.06 32.38 0.52
C GLU A 868 -12.57 32.22 0.19
N LEU A 869 -11.68 32.73 1.03
CA LEU A 869 -10.22 32.61 0.83
C LEU A 869 -9.71 31.19 1.09
N GLN A 870 -10.31 30.43 2.01
CA GLN A 870 -9.99 29.01 2.23
C GLN A 870 -10.50 28.14 1.08
N GLU A 871 -11.68 28.42 0.53
CA GLU A 871 -12.17 27.78 -0.68
C GLU A 871 -11.30 28.13 -1.89
N GLU A 872 -10.92 29.40 -2.08
CA GLU A 872 -10.04 29.81 -3.18
C GLU A 872 -8.64 29.21 -3.04
N VAL A 873 -8.08 29.15 -1.82
CA VAL A 873 -6.85 28.41 -1.53
C VAL A 873 -7.04 26.91 -1.76
N SER A 874 -8.22 26.34 -1.52
CA SER A 874 -8.50 24.91 -1.76
C SER A 874 -8.71 24.60 -3.24
N ARG A 875 -9.35 25.50 -4.01
CA ARG A 875 -9.46 25.46 -5.47
C ARG A 875 -8.07 25.55 -6.09
N ARG A 876 -7.24 26.50 -5.65
CA ARG A 876 -5.84 26.63 -6.10
C ARG A 876 -4.98 25.45 -5.69
N LYS A 877 -5.10 24.91 -4.46
CA LYS A 877 -4.43 23.67 -4.06
C LYS A 877 -4.87 22.46 -4.88
N SER A 878 -6.17 22.34 -5.20
CA SER A 878 -6.68 21.27 -6.05
C SER A 878 -6.19 21.42 -7.50
N HIS A 879 -6.09 22.65 -8.01
CA HIS A 879 -5.59 22.91 -9.36
C HIS A 879 -4.08 22.69 -9.45
N VAL A 880 -3.31 23.13 -8.45
CA VAL A 880 -1.87 22.83 -8.31
C VAL A 880 -1.67 21.32 -8.18
N ALA A 881 -2.42 20.61 -7.33
CA ALA A 881 -2.33 19.16 -7.24
C ALA A 881 -2.72 18.43 -8.55
N GLN A 882 -3.67 18.96 -9.32
CA GLN A 882 -3.98 18.43 -10.66
C GLN A 882 -2.83 18.68 -11.66
N LEU A 883 -2.21 19.86 -11.63
CA LEU A 883 -1.03 20.18 -12.44
C LEU A 883 0.19 19.36 -12.02
N ASP A 884 0.43 19.17 -10.72
CA ASP A 884 1.50 18.32 -10.17
C ASP A 884 1.28 16.85 -10.53
N HIS A 885 0.03 16.38 -10.58
CA HIS A 885 -0.31 15.03 -11.02
C HIS A 885 -0.20 14.85 -12.55
N GLN A 886 -0.52 15.88 -13.33
CA GLN A 886 -0.22 15.93 -14.77
C GLN A 886 1.29 15.97 -15.04
N ILE A 887 2.05 16.73 -14.25
CA ILE A 887 3.51 16.79 -14.32
C ILE A 887 4.13 15.45 -13.87
N HIS A 888 3.60 14.79 -12.84
CA HIS A 888 4.02 13.43 -12.46
C HIS A 888 3.75 12.43 -13.58
N THR A 889 2.52 12.33 -14.07
CA THR A 889 2.18 11.37 -15.14
C THR A 889 2.92 11.66 -16.46
N LEU A 890 3.18 12.93 -16.80
CA LEU A 890 4.07 13.27 -17.93
C LEU A 890 5.54 12.90 -17.65
N ASN A 891 6.07 13.14 -16.45
CA ASN A 891 7.43 12.73 -16.09
C ASN A 891 7.60 11.21 -15.99
N GLU A 892 6.57 10.49 -15.55
CA GLU A 892 6.53 9.02 -15.55
C GLU A 892 6.51 8.50 -16.98
N ASN A 893 5.65 9.05 -17.85
CA ASN A 893 5.63 8.71 -19.29
C ASN A 893 6.96 9.06 -20.00
N ILE A 894 7.60 10.17 -19.64
CA ILE A 894 8.95 10.51 -20.13
C ILE A 894 9.98 9.52 -19.57
N SER A 895 9.85 9.08 -18.31
CA SER A 895 10.76 8.12 -17.69
C SER A 895 10.62 6.72 -18.30
N THR A 896 9.40 6.25 -18.57
CA THR A 896 9.17 4.96 -19.25
C THR A 896 9.67 5.02 -20.69
N LEU A 897 9.29 6.03 -21.47
CA LEU A 897 9.78 6.21 -22.85
C LEU A 897 11.31 6.34 -22.90
N THR A 898 11.93 7.04 -21.96
CA THR A 898 13.40 7.13 -21.90
C THR A 898 14.04 5.78 -21.58
N LYS A 899 13.49 5.01 -20.64
CA LYS A 899 13.97 3.66 -20.31
C LYS A 899 13.76 2.68 -21.46
N GLU A 900 12.63 2.75 -22.16
CA GLU A 900 12.34 1.94 -23.36
C GLU A 900 13.28 2.29 -24.51
N LEU A 901 13.56 3.58 -24.73
CA LEU A 901 14.49 4.04 -25.77
C LEU A 901 15.95 3.69 -25.42
N GLU A 902 16.34 3.74 -24.15
CA GLU A 902 17.61 3.18 -23.66
C GLU A 902 17.70 1.65 -23.85
N LEU A 903 16.64 0.91 -23.53
CA LEU A 903 16.59 -0.55 -23.68
C LEU A 903 16.65 -0.93 -25.16
N LYS A 904 15.88 -0.27 -26.04
CA LYS A 904 15.94 -0.45 -27.49
C LYS A 904 17.30 -0.03 -28.06
N GLY A 905 17.93 1.02 -27.53
CA GLY A 905 19.31 1.39 -27.88
C GLY A 905 20.32 0.30 -27.53
N LYS A 906 20.23 -0.28 -26.32
CA LYS A 906 21.07 -1.40 -25.86
C LYS A 906 20.78 -2.68 -26.67
N GLU A 907 19.53 -2.94 -27.02
CA GLU A 907 19.09 -4.08 -27.81
C GLU A 907 19.56 -3.98 -29.28
N VAL A 908 19.48 -2.80 -29.90
CA VAL A 908 20.04 -2.53 -31.24
C VAL A 908 21.56 -2.67 -31.25
N LEU A 909 22.26 -2.17 -30.22
CA LEU A 909 23.71 -2.37 -30.07
C LEU A 909 24.07 -3.85 -29.90
N LYS A 910 23.29 -4.60 -29.11
CA LYS A 910 23.45 -6.04 -28.92
C LYS A 910 23.24 -6.80 -30.25
N ILE A 911 22.11 -6.62 -30.92
CA ILE A 911 21.79 -7.23 -32.22
C ILE A 911 22.88 -6.88 -33.26
N ARG A 912 23.35 -5.63 -33.30
CA ARG A 912 24.45 -5.21 -34.19
C ARG A 912 25.77 -5.89 -33.86
N SER A 913 26.06 -6.15 -32.58
CA SER A 913 27.27 -6.89 -32.17
C SER A 913 27.17 -8.38 -32.51
N GLU A 914 26.02 -8.99 -32.29
CA GLU A 914 25.74 -10.41 -32.56
C GLU A 914 25.71 -10.70 -34.06
N ALA A 915 25.04 -9.85 -34.86
CA ALA A 915 25.08 -9.94 -36.32
C ALA A 915 26.50 -9.77 -36.88
N ASN A 916 27.28 -8.80 -36.39
CA ASN A 916 28.69 -8.64 -36.78
C ASN A 916 29.60 -9.77 -36.29
N GLN A 917 29.16 -10.61 -35.36
CA GLN A 917 29.89 -11.80 -34.92
C GLN A 917 29.47 -13.03 -35.76
N GLN A 918 28.18 -13.17 -36.08
CA GLN A 918 27.63 -14.19 -36.98
C GLN A 918 28.15 -14.03 -38.42
N ILE A 919 28.21 -12.80 -38.95
CA ILE A 919 28.79 -12.52 -40.28
C ILE A 919 30.24 -13.01 -40.33
N ARG A 920 31.08 -12.62 -39.37
CA ARG A 920 32.50 -13.05 -39.33
C ARG A 920 32.67 -14.55 -39.07
N ALA A 921 31.73 -15.20 -38.38
CA ALA A 921 31.72 -16.66 -38.24
C ALA A 921 31.40 -17.34 -39.59
N HIS A 922 30.32 -16.91 -40.26
CA HIS A 922 29.94 -17.43 -41.57
C HIS A 922 30.98 -17.13 -42.67
N GLU A 923 31.66 -15.98 -42.65
CA GLU A 923 32.78 -15.68 -43.55
C GLU A 923 33.92 -16.69 -43.37
N GLN A 924 34.35 -16.96 -42.14
CA GLN A 924 35.40 -17.94 -41.84
C GLN A 924 34.97 -19.38 -42.18
N GLU A 925 33.70 -19.71 -41.97
CA GLU A 925 33.15 -21.03 -42.24
C GLU A 925 32.96 -21.29 -43.74
N LEU A 926 32.48 -20.29 -44.49
CA LEU A 926 32.38 -20.32 -45.95
C LEU A 926 33.76 -20.42 -46.60
N THR A 927 34.75 -19.68 -46.09
CA THR A 927 36.16 -19.78 -46.54
C THR A 927 36.69 -21.20 -46.35
N LYS A 928 36.53 -21.77 -45.15
CA LYS A 928 36.91 -23.18 -44.87
C LYS A 928 36.08 -24.19 -45.67
N ARG A 929 34.86 -23.83 -46.10
CA ARG A 929 34.04 -24.69 -46.95
C ARG A 929 34.58 -24.72 -48.37
N HIS A 930 34.89 -23.57 -48.96
CA HIS A 930 35.59 -23.47 -50.25
C HIS A 930 36.96 -24.15 -50.25
N GLU A 931 37.76 -24.02 -49.18
CA GLU A 931 39.04 -24.73 -49.06
C GLU A 931 38.86 -26.27 -49.11
N ARG A 932 37.82 -26.81 -48.44
CA ARG A 932 37.49 -28.24 -48.50
C ARG A 932 36.94 -28.65 -49.86
N GLU A 933 36.02 -27.88 -50.44
CA GLU A 933 35.42 -28.16 -51.75
C GLU A 933 36.48 -28.14 -52.86
N LEU A 934 37.46 -27.22 -52.81
CA LEU A 934 38.62 -27.21 -53.72
C LEU A 934 39.55 -28.42 -53.51
N ALA A 935 39.84 -28.79 -52.25
CA ALA A 935 40.64 -29.97 -51.95
C ALA A 935 39.96 -31.27 -52.41
N GLU A 936 38.64 -31.37 -52.23
CA GLU A 936 37.84 -32.53 -52.63
C GLU A 936 37.71 -32.63 -54.16
N MET A 937 37.44 -31.52 -54.86
CA MET A 937 37.46 -31.49 -56.33
C MET A 937 38.83 -31.86 -56.89
N SER A 938 39.93 -31.40 -56.28
CA SER A 938 41.29 -31.83 -56.64
C SER A 938 41.51 -33.33 -56.42
N ALA A 939 41.00 -33.88 -55.31
CA ALA A 939 41.07 -35.31 -55.01
C ALA A 939 40.15 -36.16 -55.90
N VAL A 940 39.02 -35.64 -56.37
CA VAL A 940 38.14 -36.30 -57.36
C VAL A 940 38.81 -36.30 -58.73
N HIS A 941 39.27 -35.15 -59.22
CA HIS A 941 39.99 -35.04 -60.50
C HIS A 941 41.25 -35.93 -60.56
N SER A 942 41.96 -36.04 -59.44
CA SER A 942 43.09 -36.99 -59.30
C SER A 942 42.64 -38.45 -59.41
N ARG A 943 41.51 -38.83 -58.80
CA ARG A 943 40.92 -40.18 -58.90
C ARG A 943 40.40 -40.49 -60.30
N GLU A 944 39.75 -39.54 -60.96
CA GLU A 944 39.28 -39.67 -62.36
C GLU A 944 40.45 -39.86 -63.33
N THR A 945 41.52 -39.07 -63.15
CA THR A 945 42.76 -39.22 -63.94
C THR A 945 43.40 -40.60 -63.71
N GLN A 946 43.46 -41.07 -62.46
CA GLN A 946 43.94 -42.41 -62.11
C GLN A 946 43.08 -43.52 -62.74
N ASN A 947 41.75 -43.35 -62.76
CA ASN A 947 40.82 -44.30 -63.38
C ASN A 947 40.98 -44.32 -64.91
N MET A 948 41.05 -43.17 -65.57
CA MET A 948 41.30 -43.06 -67.01
C MET A 948 42.63 -43.72 -67.42
N LEU A 949 43.68 -43.56 -66.61
CA LEU A 949 44.94 -44.27 -66.81
C LEU A 949 44.80 -45.78 -66.58
N SER A 950 44.00 -46.22 -65.61
CA SER A 950 43.70 -47.64 -65.38
C SER A 950 42.96 -48.26 -66.57
N ASP A 951 41.92 -47.60 -67.09
CA ASP A 951 41.09 -48.10 -68.18
C ASP A 951 41.81 -48.04 -69.54
N PHE A 952 42.66 -47.03 -69.76
CA PHE A 952 43.58 -47.00 -70.90
C PHE A 952 44.54 -48.20 -70.88
N ASN A 953 45.11 -48.55 -69.72
CA ASN A 953 45.98 -49.72 -69.58
C ASN A 953 45.21 -51.04 -69.82
N LYS A 954 44.00 -51.21 -69.24
CA LYS A 954 43.13 -52.37 -69.50
C LYS A 954 42.79 -52.51 -70.99
N ALA A 955 42.44 -51.42 -71.66
CA ALA A 955 42.19 -51.41 -73.10
C ALA A 955 43.45 -51.80 -73.89
N GLN A 956 44.63 -51.32 -73.48
CA GLN A 956 45.90 -51.70 -74.09
C GLN A 956 46.24 -53.19 -73.86
N GLU A 957 45.85 -53.79 -72.74
CA GLU A 957 46.00 -55.23 -72.47
C GLU A 957 45.04 -56.05 -73.32
N VAL A 958 43.74 -55.72 -73.37
CA VAL A 958 42.75 -56.38 -74.25
C VAL A 958 43.18 -56.31 -75.73
N LEU A 959 43.81 -55.22 -76.17
CA LEU A 959 44.39 -55.12 -77.50
C LEU A 959 45.61 -56.04 -77.70
N LYS A 960 46.52 -56.17 -76.72
CA LYS A 960 47.65 -57.13 -76.78
C LYS A 960 47.15 -58.58 -76.82
N ASP A 961 46.13 -58.91 -76.03
CA ASP A 961 45.54 -60.24 -75.98
C ASP A 961 44.84 -60.59 -77.30
N LYS A 962 44.09 -59.64 -77.88
CA LYS A 962 43.45 -59.81 -79.18
C LYS A 962 44.47 -59.97 -80.31
N ILE A 963 45.57 -59.21 -80.29
CA ILE A 963 46.70 -59.40 -81.22
C ILE A 963 47.34 -60.79 -81.04
N SER A 964 47.51 -61.24 -79.80
CA SER A 964 48.10 -62.55 -79.49
C SER A 964 47.21 -63.71 -79.93
N ALA A 965 45.89 -63.62 -79.69
CA ALA A 965 44.92 -64.59 -80.15
C ALA A 965 44.85 -64.67 -81.69
N LEU A 966 44.91 -63.52 -82.38
CA LEU A 966 44.99 -63.48 -83.85
C LEU A 966 46.29 -64.09 -84.38
N GLN A 967 47.43 -63.90 -83.70
CA GLN A 967 48.70 -64.54 -84.08
C GLN A 967 48.66 -66.06 -83.88
N ILE A 968 48.07 -66.55 -82.78
CA ILE A 968 47.87 -68.00 -82.54
C ILE A 968 46.95 -68.60 -83.62
N LEU A 969 45.87 -67.90 -83.99
CA LEU A 969 44.96 -68.35 -85.05
C LEU A 969 45.67 -68.42 -86.40
N LEU A 970 46.47 -67.39 -86.74
CA LEU A 970 47.24 -67.33 -87.97
C LEU A 970 48.28 -68.46 -88.06
N GLU A 971 49.10 -68.63 -87.02
CA GLU A 971 50.12 -69.68 -86.92
C GLU A 971 49.47 -71.09 -87.01
N GLY A 972 48.33 -71.29 -86.35
CA GLY A 972 47.52 -72.51 -86.46
C GLY A 972 46.84 -72.74 -87.82
N THR A 973 46.71 -71.71 -88.68
CA THR A 973 46.30 -71.87 -90.09
C THR A 973 47.50 -72.11 -91.02
N GLU A 974 48.64 -71.49 -90.75
CA GLU A 974 49.89 -71.74 -91.49
C GLU A 974 50.36 -73.19 -91.31
N ASP A 975 50.33 -73.74 -90.09
CA ASP A 975 50.71 -75.13 -89.85
C ASP A 975 49.74 -76.13 -90.49
N LYS A 976 48.44 -75.82 -90.57
CA LYS A 976 47.47 -76.63 -91.34
C LYS A 976 47.72 -76.59 -92.85
N PHE A 977 48.26 -75.48 -93.36
CA PHE A 977 48.65 -75.36 -94.77
C PHE A 977 49.97 -76.09 -95.06
N ARG A 978 50.96 -75.99 -94.17
CA ARG A 978 52.29 -76.62 -94.29
C ARG A 978 52.25 -78.14 -94.11
N ASN A 979 51.43 -78.64 -93.19
CA ASN A 979 51.28 -80.08 -92.90
C ASN A 979 50.16 -80.75 -93.72
N ARG A 980 49.77 -80.15 -94.85
CA ARG A 980 48.80 -80.75 -95.78
C ARG A 980 49.45 -81.93 -96.50
N GLU A 981 48.79 -83.08 -96.50
CA GLU A 981 49.23 -84.27 -97.23
C GLU A 981 49.37 -83.99 -98.74
N SER A 982 50.48 -84.44 -99.33
CA SER A 982 50.73 -84.36 -100.78
C SER A 982 49.67 -85.13 -101.54
N ARG A 983 49.28 -84.66 -102.73
CA ARG A 983 48.24 -85.32 -103.51
C ARG A 983 48.74 -86.65 -104.07
N HIS A 984 47.81 -87.57 -104.34
CA HIS A 984 48.12 -88.81 -105.04
C HIS A 984 48.75 -88.55 -106.42
N GLU A 985 48.34 -87.45 -107.07
CA GLU A 985 48.91 -86.87 -108.29
C GLU A 985 50.42 -86.59 -108.11
N ASP A 986 50.79 -85.81 -107.08
CA ASP A 986 52.17 -85.42 -106.79
C ASP A 986 53.04 -86.65 -106.47
N LEU A 987 52.51 -87.58 -105.66
CA LEU A 987 53.22 -88.81 -105.27
C LEU A 987 53.48 -89.74 -106.45
N GLN A 988 52.52 -89.86 -107.37
CA GLN A 988 52.68 -90.66 -108.59
C GLN A 988 53.72 -90.04 -109.53
N VAL A 989 53.65 -88.72 -109.77
CA VAL A 989 54.66 -88.01 -110.59
C VAL A 989 56.06 -88.12 -109.97
N ILE A 990 56.19 -88.07 -108.64
CA ILE A 990 57.47 -88.27 -107.94
C ILE A 990 58.00 -89.70 -108.08
N ALA A 991 57.14 -90.72 -108.21
CA ALA A 991 57.57 -92.09 -108.50
C ALA A 991 58.04 -92.22 -109.95
N GLU A 992 57.21 -91.81 -110.92
CA GLU A 992 57.53 -91.86 -112.35
C GLU A 992 58.83 -91.10 -112.69
N LEU A 993 59.05 -89.93 -112.08
CA LEU A 993 60.30 -89.17 -112.24
C LEU A 993 61.53 -89.85 -111.63
N LYS A 994 61.40 -90.58 -110.52
CA LYS A 994 62.52 -91.34 -109.93
C LYS A 994 62.91 -92.52 -110.80
N ASP A 995 61.91 -93.24 -111.33
CA ASP A 995 62.14 -94.37 -112.22
C ASP A 995 62.80 -93.90 -113.52
N MET A 996 62.28 -92.84 -114.15
CA MET A 996 62.89 -92.20 -115.35
C MET A 996 64.33 -91.72 -115.14
N VAL A 997 64.67 -91.21 -113.95
CA VAL A 997 66.06 -90.83 -113.61
C VAL A 997 66.94 -92.08 -113.51
N SER A 998 66.46 -93.13 -112.84
CA SER A 998 67.22 -94.39 -112.68
C SER A 998 67.50 -95.08 -114.03
N GLU A 999 66.52 -95.08 -114.95
CA GLU A 999 66.69 -95.59 -116.30
C GLU A 999 67.75 -94.80 -117.07
N ARG A 1000 67.70 -93.46 -117.01
CA ARG A 1000 68.65 -92.59 -117.70
C ARG A 1000 70.07 -92.72 -117.15
N GLU A 1001 70.25 -92.87 -115.84
CA GLU A 1001 71.58 -93.17 -115.28
C GLU A 1001 72.11 -94.54 -115.73
N SER A 1002 71.22 -95.54 -115.90
CA SER A 1002 71.61 -96.84 -116.46
C SER A 1002 72.02 -96.77 -117.94
N LEU A 1003 71.35 -95.92 -118.73
CA LEU A 1003 71.65 -95.68 -120.15
C LEU A 1003 72.97 -94.93 -120.33
N VAL A 1004 73.22 -93.89 -119.52
CA VAL A 1004 74.49 -93.16 -119.51
C VAL A 1004 75.66 -94.10 -119.18
N LYS A 1005 75.50 -95.01 -118.21
CA LYS A 1005 76.51 -96.04 -117.89
C LYS A 1005 76.79 -97.05 -119.02
N LYS A 1006 75.87 -97.24 -119.97
CA LYS A 1006 76.09 -98.07 -121.16
C LYS A 1006 76.83 -97.29 -122.26
N LEU A 1007 76.37 -96.08 -122.58
CA LEU A 1007 76.95 -95.22 -123.64
C LEU A 1007 78.41 -94.83 -123.37
N VAL A 1008 78.79 -94.62 -122.10
CA VAL A 1008 80.17 -94.25 -121.71
C VAL A 1008 81.20 -95.38 -121.92
N LYS A 1009 80.79 -96.60 -122.33
CA LYS A 1009 81.67 -97.78 -122.38
C LYS A 1009 82.03 -98.34 -123.76
N SER A 1010 81.52 -97.79 -124.87
CA SER A 1010 81.78 -98.34 -126.22
C SER A 1010 82.35 -97.38 -127.26
N GLU A 1011 82.19 -96.06 -127.11
CA GLU A 1011 82.69 -95.09 -128.10
C GLU A 1011 84.00 -94.44 -127.66
N HIS A 1012 85.10 -95.20 -127.80
CA HIS A 1012 86.48 -94.70 -127.69
C HIS A 1012 87.25 -94.85 -129.01
N TRP A 1013 86.66 -94.40 -130.12
CA TRP A 1013 87.35 -94.10 -131.38
C TRP A 1013 86.61 -92.99 -132.14
N ILE A 1014 87.33 -92.27 -133.00
CA ILE A 1014 86.84 -91.22 -133.92
C ILE A 1014 86.54 -89.83 -133.31
N LYS A 1015 87.63 -89.07 -133.19
CA LYS A 1015 87.80 -87.65 -133.63
C LYS A 1015 87.12 -86.51 -132.83
N PRO A 1016 87.58 -85.24 -133.03
CA PRO A 1016 87.60 -84.27 -131.94
C PRO A 1016 86.94 -82.92 -132.24
N GLY A 1017 86.76 -82.13 -131.17
CA GLY A 1017 86.95 -80.68 -131.24
C GLY A 1017 85.69 -79.83 -131.21
N SER A 1018 85.28 -79.43 -130.00
CA SER A 1018 84.74 -78.10 -129.74
C SER A 1018 85.13 -77.70 -128.31
N LYS A 1019 85.78 -76.56 -128.15
CA LYS A 1019 85.83 -75.85 -126.87
C LYS A 1019 84.71 -74.80 -126.87
N ASP A 1020 84.66 -74.04 -125.77
CA ASP A 1020 84.09 -72.70 -125.69
C ASP A 1020 82.55 -72.60 -125.79
N ASP A 1021 81.95 -72.34 -124.63
CA ASP A 1021 80.69 -71.56 -124.48
C ASP A 1021 80.36 -71.41 -123.00
N LYS A 1022 80.36 -72.52 -122.24
CA LYS A 1022 79.85 -72.54 -120.85
C LYS A 1022 80.70 -71.76 -119.82
N LYS A 1023 81.88 -71.27 -120.19
CA LYS A 1023 82.68 -70.31 -119.39
C LYS A 1023 82.40 -68.84 -119.70
N TYR A 1024 81.73 -68.52 -120.82
CA TYR A 1024 81.44 -67.14 -121.21
C TYR A 1024 80.30 -66.56 -120.36
N TYR A 1025 79.16 -67.26 -120.30
CA TYR A 1025 77.97 -66.86 -119.54
C TYR A 1025 78.23 -66.60 -118.05
N GLN A 1026 79.17 -67.30 -117.41
CA GLN A 1026 79.51 -67.08 -116.00
C GLN A 1026 80.28 -65.77 -115.73
N LEU A 1027 80.94 -65.16 -116.73
CA LEU A 1027 81.53 -63.82 -116.61
C LEU A 1027 80.60 -62.72 -117.13
N GLU A 1028 79.73 -63.02 -118.10
CA GLU A 1028 78.81 -62.02 -118.66
C GLU A 1028 77.65 -61.68 -117.70
N LEU A 1029 77.18 -62.63 -116.87
CA LEU A 1029 76.22 -62.34 -115.80
C LEU A 1029 76.80 -61.38 -114.76
N VAL A 1030 77.97 -61.69 -114.20
CA VAL A 1030 78.62 -60.91 -113.13
C VAL A 1030 78.95 -59.47 -113.57
N ASN A 1031 79.19 -59.24 -114.86
CA ASN A 1031 79.42 -57.89 -115.42
C ASN A 1031 78.15 -57.18 -115.92
N ARG A 1032 76.98 -57.83 -115.97
CA ARG A 1032 75.68 -57.16 -116.18
C ARG A 1032 75.01 -56.77 -114.86
N GLU A 1033 75.12 -57.59 -113.82
CA GLU A 1033 74.56 -57.29 -112.49
C GLU A 1033 75.10 -55.98 -111.88
N THR A 1034 76.35 -55.61 -112.19
CA THR A 1034 77.00 -54.40 -111.68
C THR A 1034 76.56 -53.08 -112.33
N ASN A 1035 75.79 -53.11 -113.43
CA ASN A 1035 75.30 -51.89 -114.12
C ASN A 1035 73.78 -51.80 -114.30
N PHE A 1036 73.02 -52.89 -114.14
CA PHE A 1036 71.58 -52.86 -114.44
C PHE A 1036 70.74 -52.05 -113.41
N ASN A 1037 71.16 -51.97 -112.15
CA ASN A 1037 70.46 -51.23 -111.08
C ASN A 1037 70.66 -49.70 -111.10
N LYS A 1038 71.00 -49.09 -112.24
CA LYS A 1038 71.34 -47.65 -112.31
C LYS A 1038 70.64 -46.82 -113.39
N VAL A 1039 69.91 -47.41 -114.34
CA VAL A 1039 69.23 -46.64 -115.39
C VAL A 1039 67.93 -47.30 -115.85
N PHE A 1040 66.83 -46.55 -115.75
CA PHE A 1040 65.45 -46.85 -116.21
C PHE A 1040 64.70 -48.02 -115.55
N ASN A 1041 63.37 -47.95 -115.40
CA ASN A 1041 62.52 -46.86 -114.88
C ASN A 1041 61.10 -47.37 -114.60
N ALA A 1042 60.35 -46.65 -113.76
CA ALA A 1042 58.89 -46.64 -113.66
C ALA A 1042 58.14 -48.00 -113.62
N SER A 1043 57.81 -48.44 -112.40
CA SER A 1043 56.49 -49.02 -112.13
C SER A 1043 55.75 -48.11 -111.12
N PRO A 1044 54.47 -47.79 -111.32
CA PRO A 1044 53.78 -46.76 -110.54
C PRO A 1044 53.17 -47.27 -109.23
N ASN A 1045 53.17 -46.37 -108.24
CA ASN A 1045 52.19 -46.19 -107.15
C ASN A 1045 51.22 -47.34 -106.81
N VAL A 1046 51.40 -47.94 -105.62
CA VAL A 1046 50.41 -47.97 -104.50
C VAL A 1046 51.18 -48.42 -103.23
N GLY A 1047 50.79 -47.94 -102.05
CA GLY A 1047 51.59 -48.05 -100.82
C GLY A 1047 51.31 -49.25 -99.90
N VAL A 1048 51.72 -49.09 -98.63
CA VAL A 1048 51.55 -49.99 -97.47
C VAL A 1048 52.55 -51.16 -97.35
N ILE A 1049 53.66 -50.90 -96.67
CA ILE A 1049 54.52 -51.88 -95.98
C ILE A 1049 54.78 -51.27 -94.59
N ASN A 1050 54.33 -51.80 -93.44
CA ASN A 1050 54.30 -53.17 -92.88
C ASN A 1050 55.68 -53.74 -92.47
N PRO A 1051 56.26 -53.27 -91.35
CA PRO A 1051 57.51 -53.80 -90.80
C PRO A 1051 57.29 -54.91 -89.74
N LEU A 1052 56.94 -56.13 -90.16
CA LEU A 1052 56.86 -57.30 -89.27
C LEU A 1052 57.64 -58.51 -89.81
N ILE A 1053 58.85 -58.72 -89.28
CA ILE A 1053 59.58 -60.00 -89.06
C ILE A 1053 60.84 -59.59 -88.24
N LYS A 1054 60.83 -59.70 -86.90
CA LYS A 1054 61.13 -60.90 -86.08
C LYS A 1054 62.52 -61.51 -86.37
N GLN A 1055 63.48 -61.37 -85.44
CA GLN A 1055 64.38 -62.46 -85.00
C GLN A 1055 64.96 -62.26 -83.58
N LYS A 1056 64.79 -63.32 -82.78
CA LYS A 1056 65.56 -63.83 -81.61
C LYS A 1056 66.05 -62.92 -80.45
N LYS A 1057 65.63 -63.34 -79.25
CA LYS A 1057 66.09 -62.95 -77.90
C LYS A 1057 67.60 -63.12 -77.69
N LYS A 1058 68.22 -62.26 -76.87
CA LYS A 1058 68.91 -62.70 -75.63
C LYS A 1058 68.99 -61.63 -74.52
N ASN A 1059 67.90 -61.54 -73.76
CA ASN A 1059 67.77 -61.18 -72.34
C ASN A 1059 68.28 -59.83 -71.77
N GLU A 1060 67.62 -59.44 -70.67
CA GLU A 1060 67.95 -58.37 -69.70
C GLU A 1060 67.84 -56.89 -70.11
N LYS A 1061 66.72 -56.30 -69.64
CA LYS A 1061 66.57 -54.98 -68.99
C LYS A 1061 66.91 -53.69 -69.77
N ALA A 1062 65.87 -52.84 -69.83
CA ALA A 1062 65.96 -51.37 -69.88
C ALA A 1062 66.77 -50.75 -71.05
N ALA A 1063 66.30 -51.01 -72.28
CA ALA A 1063 66.68 -50.19 -73.44
C ALA A 1063 65.57 -49.18 -73.78
N GLY A 1064 65.92 -47.90 -73.81
CA GLY A 1064 65.24 -46.91 -74.64
C GLY A 1064 66.24 -46.36 -75.68
N SER A 1065 65.95 -45.16 -76.20
CA SER A 1065 66.90 -44.23 -76.86
C SER A 1065 67.18 -44.40 -78.37
N ARG A 1066 67.21 -43.23 -79.04
CA ARG A 1066 67.85 -42.89 -80.35
C ARG A 1066 67.12 -43.41 -81.61
N PHE A 1067 67.02 -42.62 -82.68
CA PHE A 1067 68.12 -41.90 -83.34
C PHE A 1067 67.83 -40.47 -83.84
N SER A 1068 68.94 -39.76 -84.15
CA SER A 1068 69.10 -38.52 -84.93
C SER A 1068 68.37 -37.22 -84.51
N SER A 1069 69.00 -36.04 -84.47
CA SER A 1069 70.45 -35.72 -84.44
C SER A 1069 70.72 -34.24 -84.11
N SER A 1070 71.28 -33.97 -82.93
CA SER A 1070 72.02 -32.73 -82.54
C SER A 1070 71.25 -31.38 -82.46
N PRO A 1071 71.68 -30.38 -81.65
CA PRO A 1071 72.53 -30.45 -80.44
C PRO A 1071 72.01 -29.65 -79.21
N SER A 1072 72.04 -30.29 -78.03
CA SER A 1072 72.52 -29.79 -76.71
C SER A 1072 72.14 -28.41 -76.09
N VAL A 1073 72.01 -28.42 -74.75
CA VAL A 1073 72.14 -27.33 -73.73
C VAL A 1073 70.93 -26.43 -73.39
N ARG A 1074 70.38 -26.61 -72.16
CA ARG A 1074 69.63 -25.63 -71.30
C ARG A 1074 68.35 -25.00 -71.90
N ALA A 1075 67.50 -24.26 -71.19
CA ALA A 1075 66.97 -24.24 -69.81
C ALA A 1075 65.87 -23.13 -69.83
N LEU A 1076 65.62 -22.49 -68.69
CA LEU A 1076 64.92 -21.21 -68.44
C LEU A 1076 64.68 -20.23 -69.62
N GLU A 1077 63.57 -19.49 -69.53
CA GLU A 1077 63.36 -18.08 -69.97
C GLU A 1077 63.40 -17.82 -71.50
N ALA A 1078 62.40 -17.22 -72.17
CA ALA A 1078 61.67 -15.93 -72.01
C ALA A 1078 62.20 -14.78 -72.91
N ALA A 1079 61.33 -14.32 -73.83
CA ALA A 1079 61.33 -13.04 -74.59
C ALA A 1079 62.48 -12.69 -75.58
N GLY A 1080 62.13 -12.04 -76.72
CA GLY A 1080 63.15 -11.39 -77.60
C GLY A 1080 62.78 -11.03 -79.06
N SER A 1081 61.96 -9.99 -79.27
CA SER A 1081 61.82 -9.03 -80.41
C SER A 1081 62.59 -9.18 -81.76
N GLY A 1082 61.96 -8.78 -82.90
CA GLY A 1082 62.73 -8.18 -84.03
C GLY A 1082 62.14 -8.04 -85.47
N SER A 1083 61.51 -6.90 -85.79
CA SER A 1083 61.42 -6.21 -87.14
C SER A 1083 60.73 -6.84 -88.38
N GLY A 1084 60.14 -5.97 -89.25
CA GLY A 1084 59.38 -6.29 -90.50
C GLY A 1084 60.13 -6.02 -91.83
N PRO A 1085 59.45 -5.87 -93.02
CA PRO A 1085 58.75 -4.61 -93.37
C PRO A 1085 57.48 -4.71 -94.31
N GLN A 1086 57.00 -3.52 -94.79
CA GLN A 1086 55.75 -3.13 -95.53
C GLN A 1086 55.65 -3.48 -97.06
N PRO A 1087 54.60 -3.13 -97.88
CA PRO A 1087 53.45 -2.13 -97.80
C PRO A 1087 52.03 -2.77 -98.12
N PRO A 1088 50.93 -2.18 -98.73
CA PRO A 1088 50.53 -0.81 -99.21
C PRO A 1088 49.07 -0.31 -98.86
N HIS A 1089 48.24 0.15 -99.85
CA HIS A 1089 46.99 1.00 -99.77
C HIS A 1089 46.09 0.89 -101.06
N PRO A 1090 44.91 1.57 -101.32
CA PRO A 1090 43.92 2.39 -100.52
C PRO A 1090 42.34 2.05 -100.58
N PRO A 1091 41.32 2.81 -101.14
CA PRO A 1091 40.10 3.41 -100.43
C PRO A 1091 38.64 3.23 -101.11
N PRO A 1092 37.49 3.99 -100.87
CA PRO A 1092 36.67 4.50 -99.71
C PRO A 1092 35.06 4.26 -99.76
N PRO A 1093 34.00 5.16 -99.58
CA PRO A 1093 32.76 4.87 -98.76
C PRO A 1093 31.23 5.02 -99.29
N PRO A 1094 30.34 6.06 -99.06
CA PRO A 1094 28.83 5.95 -98.80
C PRO A 1094 27.91 6.90 -99.69
N PRO A 1095 26.72 7.55 -99.34
CA PRO A 1095 25.63 7.49 -98.28
C PRO A 1095 24.10 7.84 -98.72
N ALA A 1096 23.04 7.78 -97.84
CA ALA A 1096 21.97 8.87 -97.72
C ALA A 1096 20.38 8.64 -97.57
N GLN A 1097 19.62 9.74 -97.21
CA GLN A 1097 18.17 10.09 -96.84
C GLN A 1097 17.24 10.76 -97.97
N PRO A 1098 16.24 11.74 -97.78
CA PRO A 1098 15.40 12.34 -96.65
C PRO A 1098 13.88 12.74 -96.91
N GLY A 1099 13.14 13.34 -95.93
CA GLY A 1099 11.79 14.02 -96.08
C GLY A 1099 11.24 14.81 -94.83
N ARG A 1100 10.21 15.72 -94.96
CA ARG A 1100 9.71 16.69 -93.90
C ARG A 1100 8.37 17.43 -94.20
N LEU A 1101 7.50 17.80 -93.21
CA LEU A 1101 6.88 19.16 -92.97
C LEU A 1101 5.70 19.26 -91.94
N GLU A 1102 5.46 20.47 -91.38
CA GLU A 1102 4.73 20.70 -90.09
C GLU A 1102 3.96 22.07 -89.93
N PRO A 1103 2.73 22.15 -89.35
CA PRO A 1103 1.96 23.42 -89.09
C PRO A 1103 1.26 23.60 -87.68
N LEU A 1104 0.52 24.72 -87.45
CA LEU A 1104 -0.18 25.20 -86.19
C LEU A 1104 -1.43 26.11 -86.56
N PRO A 1105 -2.25 26.83 -85.69
CA PRO A 1105 -2.09 27.31 -84.28
C PRO A 1105 -3.39 27.44 -83.36
N ASN A 1106 -3.30 28.26 -82.27
CA ASN A 1106 -4.33 28.95 -81.41
C ASN A 1106 -5.07 28.24 -80.22
N SER A 1107 -5.46 29.05 -79.21
CA SER A 1107 -5.95 28.73 -77.82
C SER A 1107 -6.57 30.04 -77.19
N PRO A 1108 -6.85 30.29 -75.86
CA PRO A 1108 -6.73 29.52 -74.58
C PRO A 1108 -7.85 29.76 -73.48
N LEU A 1109 -7.56 29.34 -72.22
CA LEU A 1109 -7.98 29.85 -70.87
C LEU A 1109 -9.30 29.41 -70.12
N HIS A 1110 -9.07 29.08 -68.83
CA HIS A 1110 -9.87 29.22 -67.58
C HIS A 1110 -11.02 28.27 -67.10
N HIS A 1111 -10.86 27.89 -65.82
CA HIS A 1111 -11.82 27.64 -64.71
C HIS A 1111 -12.59 26.30 -64.54
N LEU A 1112 -13.06 26.09 -63.30
CA LEU A 1112 -13.63 24.86 -62.73
C LEU A 1112 -15.18 24.86 -62.76
N GLU A 1113 -15.82 23.68 -62.77
CA GLU A 1113 -16.56 23.16 -61.59
C GLU A 1113 -17.09 21.70 -61.71
N LEU A 1114 -17.20 21.06 -60.53
CA LEU A 1114 -18.15 20.01 -60.08
C LEU A 1114 -18.48 18.74 -60.92
N ASN A 1115 -17.71 17.67 -60.63
CA ASN A 1115 -18.17 16.43 -59.93
C ASN A 1115 -19.06 15.35 -60.63
N SER A 1116 -18.96 14.12 -60.10
CA SER A 1116 -19.87 12.94 -60.18
C SER A 1116 -19.77 11.91 -61.33
N ASN A 1117 -18.83 10.97 -61.14
CA ASN A 1117 -19.04 9.50 -61.12
C ASN A 1117 -19.75 8.75 -62.28
N LYS A 1118 -18.97 7.90 -62.97
CA LYS A 1118 -19.28 6.44 -63.07
C LYS A 1118 -17.99 5.60 -63.29
N PRO A 1119 -17.90 4.36 -62.78
CA PRO A 1119 -16.71 3.50 -62.92
C PRO A 1119 -16.84 2.47 -64.06
N LEU A 1120 -15.72 1.83 -64.43
CA LEU A 1120 -15.70 0.56 -65.18
C LEU A 1120 -14.64 -0.42 -64.62
N PRO A 1121 -14.82 -1.74 -64.80
CA PRO A 1121 -13.93 -2.81 -64.31
C PRO A 1121 -12.79 -3.18 -65.30
N PRO A 1122 -11.85 -4.07 -64.93
CA PRO A 1122 -10.72 -4.54 -65.78
C PRO A 1122 -11.08 -5.84 -66.55
N PRO A 1123 -10.16 -6.67 -67.15
CA PRO A 1123 -8.78 -6.52 -67.73
C PRO A 1123 -8.58 -7.25 -69.12
N THR A 1124 -7.33 -7.58 -69.53
CA THR A 1124 -6.80 -8.64 -70.49
C THR A 1124 -6.46 -8.25 -71.97
N PRO A 1125 -5.73 -9.06 -72.81
CA PRO A 1125 -4.32 -9.57 -72.72
C PRO A 1125 -3.35 -8.94 -73.80
N PRO A 1126 -2.79 -9.50 -74.95
CA PRO A 1126 -2.43 -10.87 -75.47
C PRO A 1126 -1.09 -11.02 -76.35
N THR A 1127 -0.73 -12.21 -76.92
CA THR A 1127 -0.27 -12.34 -78.36
C THR A 1127 1.09 -12.99 -78.92
N GLU A 1128 1.90 -13.86 -78.28
CA GLU A 1128 2.61 -15.08 -78.87
C GLU A 1128 3.98 -15.22 -79.69
N PRO A 1129 4.08 -15.35 -81.06
CA PRO A 1129 4.71 -16.53 -81.79
C PRO A 1129 6.08 -16.36 -82.57
N LYS A 1130 6.63 -17.19 -83.53
CA LYS A 1130 6.20 -18.33 -84.43
C LYS A 1130 7.30 -19.18 -85.18
N LYS A 1131 6.93 -20.29 -85.88
CA LYS A 1131 7.67 -21.11 -86.94
C LYS A 1131 8.20 -20.34 -88.19
N PHE A 1132 9.07 -20.83 -89.11
CA PHE A 1132 9.57 -22.19 -89.49
C PHE A 1132 10.90 -22.11 -90.30
N MET A 1133 11.77 -23.13 -90.17
CA MET A 1133 12.94 -23.54 -91.01
C MET A 1133 14.35 -23.13 -90.52
N SER A 1134 15.31 -24.03 -90.81
CA SER A 1134 16.72 -24.14 -90.35
C SER A 1134 17.67 -24.08 -91.58
N PRO A 1135 18.97 -24.49 -91.60
CA PRO A 1135 19.92 -24.98 -90.55
C PRO A 1135 21.34 -24.31 -90.69
N PRO A 1136 22.51 -24.93 -90.39
CA PRO A 1136 23.00 -25.72 -89.24
C PRO A 1136 24.30 -25.13 -88.58
N GLU A 1137 24.78 -25.76 -87.47
CA GLU A 1137 26.19 -26.12 -87.10
C GLU A 1137 27.39 -25.10 -87.22
N THR A 1138 28.52 -25.16 -86.48
CA THR A 1138 29.04 -26.06 -85.42
C THR A 1138 30.08 -25.35 -84.50
N LYS A 1139 30.18 -25.85 -83.26
CA LYS A 1139 31.36 -26.10 -82.39
C LYS A 1139 32.78 -25.51 -82.64
N ASP A 1140 33.41 -25.18 -81.50
CA ASP A 1140 34.78 -25.50 -81.04
C ASP A 1140 36.06 -24.83 -81.63
N SER A 1141 36.41 -23.67 -81.03
CA SER A 1141 37.65 -23.38 -80.26
C SER A 1141 39.10 -23.45 -80.83
N ALA A 1142 39.89 -22.43 -80.45
CA ALA A 1142 41.38 -22.29 -80.46
C ALA A 1142 42.05 -22.17 -81.84
N ILE A 1143 43.09 -21.32 -82.06
CA ILE A 1143 44.47 -21.35 -81.52
C ILE A 1143 45.14 -19.96 -81.79
N GLU A 1144 46.10 -19.36 -81.06
CA GLU A 1144 46.87 -19.83 -79.87
C GLU A 1144 47.32 -18.70 -78.88
N SER A 1145 48.30 -17.85 -79.25
CA SER A 1145 49.30 -17.27 -78.31
C SER A 1145 50.08 -16.05 -78.91
N PRO A 1146 51.12 -15.44 -78.27
CA PRO A 1146 51.26 -14.97 -76.87
C PRO A 1146 51.88 -13.55 -76.70
N ASP A 1147 51.85 -13.03 -75.45
CA ASP A 1147 52.78 -12.11 -74.74
C ASP A 1147 53.69 -11.08 -75.45
N ALA A 1148 53.71 -9.83 -74.91
CA ALA A 1148 54.86 -9.35 -74.11
C ALA A 1148 54.65 -8.00 -73.36
N GLN A 1149 54.99 -8.02 -72.06
CA GLN A 1149 55.65 -6.97 -71.24
C GLN A 1149 55.22 -5.48 -71.21
N ARG A 1150 55.02 -5.00 -69.96
CA ARG A 1150 55.37 -3.64 -69.43
C ARG A 1150 54.55 -2.45 -69.98
N GLN A 1151 54.42 -1.30 -69.31
CA GLN A 1151 55.01 -0.81 -68.04
C GLN A 1151 54.05 0.20 -67.34
N GLU A 1152 54.29 0.49 -66.05
CA GLU A 1152 54.25 1.81 -65.36
C GLU A 1152 53.34 2.96 -65.90
N TRP A 1153 52.60 3.74 -65.08
CA TRP A 1153 52.98 4.40 -63.81
C TRP A 1153 51.77 5.02 -63.02
N PHE A 1154 51.94 5.25 -61.70
CA PHE A 1154 51.42 6.35 -60.85
C PHE A 1154 49.87 6.62 -60.78
N ALA A 1155 49.21 6.99 -59.66
CA ALA A 1155 49.63 7.55 -58.37
C ALA A 1155 48.46 7.64 -57.33
N GLN A 1156 48.68 7.05 -56.14
CA GLN A 1156 48.71 7.71 -54.82
C GLN A 1156 47.49 8.40 -54.12
N TYR A 1157 47.49 8.23 -52.79
CA TYR A 1157 46.90 9.04 -51.68
C TYR A 1157 45.40 8.97 -51.32
N PHE A 1158 45.08 8.05 -50.39
CA PHE A 1158 44.56 8.27 -49.02
C PHE A 1158 43.69 9.48 -48.63
N SER A 1159 42.70 9.17 -47.76
CA SER A 1159 42.04 10.00 -46.72
C SER A 1159 41.20 11.21 -47.21
N PHE A 1160 40.05 11.51 -46.58
CA PHE A 1160 39.61 11.20 -45.21
C PHE A 1160 38.70 9.95 -45.07
#